data_AF-A0ABD7LGK3-F1
#
_entry.id   AF-A0ABD7LGK3-F1
#
_cell.length_a   1.000
_cell.length_b   1.000
_cell.length_c   1.000
_cell.angle_alpha   90.00
_cell.angle_beta   90.00
_cell.angle_gamma   90.00
#
_symmetry.space_group_name_H-M   'P 1'
#
loop_
_entity.id
_entity.type
_entity.pdbx_description
1 polymer ?
#
loop_
_entity_poly.entity_id
_entity_poly.type
_entity_poly.pdbx_seq_one_letter_code
_entity_poly.pdbx_strand_id
1 'polypeptide(L)'
;MNPFDEAREQMVERQIAARGVRDPHVLDAVRTVARHRFVPAELAEFAYSDTPLPLADDQTISQPIVVARMLEAATLSPSDRVLDVGTGSGYAAAVASRIVAHVDSIERHASLAASAQRTLAENGFGNVDVHHADGTLGWPAHAPFDAIVAAAGGPDVPRAWREQLAIGGRIVMPIGDERDAQRLVRITRTGATQFEHEDLGAVRFVPLIGEQGWPEQDPARDDDTAQAAHDVEHDAHAPYVAAPPTPLARTIARAARPLPEPEDPTFADAFDHLADKRIVLLGECSHGTSEFYRARAAITRRLVERHGFNIVAVEADWPDAAIVHRYVMLDERRDADPPFQRFPTWMWRNEEFAAFVEWLRAHNGRTRRDARCGFHGLDMYSLSASVEAVLDYLDRSDPNAARIARERYGCLTPWQKDPLVYGRAAMSSAFENCEDAVIAQLQDMLRGRIARAGDDDLHFDATQNARLVASAERYYRTMYRSAAQSWNLRDTHMFETLENLLAAKGDGGRAVVWAHNSHIGNAAATEMGDIRDELNVGQLCRERFGDDVALIGFGTHAGTVAAATDWGGPLEVMRVLPSRDDSYEHAFHESGLPRCFADLSADGDRALVESLREPRLERFIGVIYRPDSERHSHYAEARLSAQFDGYVWFDNTHAITPLSTRATERSVDLYPFGV
;
A
#
# COMPACT_ATOMS: atom_id res chain seq x y z
N MET A 1 -23.89 10.33 -17.20
CA MET A 1 -22.64 9.73 -17.69
C MET A 1 -22.49 8.40 -16.96
N ASN A 2 -22.15 7.31 -17.63
CA ASN A 2 -21.93 6.05 -16.93
C ASN A 2 -20.67 6.22 -16.06
N PRO A 3 -20.69 5.95 -14.73
CA PRO A 3 -19.52 6.12 -13.86
C PRO A 3 -18.28 5.36 -14.36
N PHE A 4 -18.46 4.30 -15.14
CA PHE A 4 -17.37 3.55 -15.75
C PHE A 4 -16.69 4.25 -16.93
N ASP A 5 -17.34 5.23 -17.58
CA ASP A 5 -16.76 5.91 -18.75
C ASP A 5 -15.59 6.80 -18.31
N GLU A 6 -15.74 7.53 -17.21
CA GLU A 6 -14.70 8.39 -16.66
C GLU A 6 -13.53 7.55 -16.09
N ALA A 7 -13.83 6.50 -15.31
CA ALA A 7 -12.80 5.60 -14.77
C ALA A 7 -11.98 4.93 -15.88
N ARG A 8 -12.64 4.52 -16.97
CA ARG A 8 -11.96 3.94 -18.14
C ARG A 8 -11.06 4.94 -18.86
N GLU A 9 -11.53 6.17 -19.05
CA GLU A 9 -10.71 7.20 -19.70
C GLU A 9 -9.47 7.51 -18.85
N GLN A 10 -9.65 7.65 -17.54
CA GLN A 10 -8.55 7.87 -16.60
C GLN A 10 -7.55 6.69 -16.60
N MET A 11 -8.03 5.44 -16.64
CA MET A 11 -7.17 4.27 -16.76
C MET A 11 -6.31 4.35 -18.04
N VAL A 12 -6.90 4.69 -19.18
CA VAL A 12 -6.17 4.78 -20.46
C VAL A 12 -5.15 5.91 -20.44
N GLU A 13 -5.53 7.11 -20.01
CA GLU A 13 -4.64 8.27 -20.00
C GLU A 13 -3.52 8.14 -18.96
N ARG A 14 -3.87 7.83 -17.71
CA ARG A 14 -2.96 7.93 -16.56
C ARG A 14 -2.24 6.62 -16.25
N GLN A 15 -2.89 5.47 -16.43
CA GLN A 15 -2.31 4.18 -16.01
C GLN A 15 -1.67 3.42 -17.18
N ILE A 16 -2.06 3.73 -18.42
CA ILE A 16 -1.58 3.05 -19.64
C ILE A 16 -0.67 3.96 -20.47
N ALA A 17 -1.20 5.07 -21.01
CA ALA A 17 -0.45 5.95 -21.90
C ALA A 17 0.73 6.65 -21.19
N ALA A 18 0.51 7.19 -19.99
CA ALA A 18 1.58 7.82 -19.20
C ALA A 18 2.70 6.83 -18.81
N ARG A 19 2.42 5.52 -18.80
CA ARG A 19 3.37 4.45 -18.45
C ARG A 19 4.02 3.78 -19.67
N GLY A 20 3.99 4.46 -20.80
CA GLY A 20 4.85 4.19 -21.96
C GLY A 20 4.17 3.53 -23.14
N VAL A 21 2.88 3.14 -23.04
CA VAL A 21 2.13 2.62 -24.20
C VAL A 21 1.74 3.78 -25.11
N ARG A 22 2.12 3.70 -26.38
CA ARG A 22 2.02 4.79 -27.36
C ARG A 22 1.21 4.41 -28.60
N ASP A 23 0.98 3.12 -28.86
CA ASP A 23 0.19 2.68 -30.00
C ASP A 23 -1.27 3.18 -29.91
N PRO A 24 -1.71 4.05 -30.84
CA PRO A 24 -3.06 4.63 -30.79
C PRO A 24 -4.16 3.58 -30.99
N HIS A 25 -3.90 2.49 -31.72
CA HIS A 25 -4.88 1.42 -31.92
C HIS A 25 -5.09 0.63 -30.63
N VAL A 26 -4.02 0.36 -29.88
CA VAL A 26 -4.10 -0.29 -28.56
C VAL A 26 -4.85 0.60 -27.56
N LEU A 27 -4.50 1.88 -27.49
CA LEU A 27 -5.15 2.83 -26.58
C LEU A 27 -6.64 3.00 -26.90
N ASP A 28 -7.02 3.07 -28.18
CA ASP A 28 -8.43 3.14 -28.59
C ASP A 28 -9.20 1.85 -28.30
N ALA A 29 -8.58 0.69 -28.53
CA ALA A 29 -9.17 -0.60 -28.22
C ALA A 29 -9.47 -0.72 -26.71
N VAL A 30 -8.52 -0.42 -25.85
CA VAL A 30 -8.70 -0.46 -24.38
C VAL A 30 -9.75 0.57 -23.92
N ARG A 31 -9.78 1.76 -24.54
CA ARG A 31 -10.81 2.78 -24.29
C ARG A 31 -12.21 2.32 -24.71
N THR A 32 -12.32 1.49 -25.75
CA THR A 32 -13.60 1.00 -26.24
C THR A 32 -14.13 -0.17 -25.42
N VAL A 33 -13.28 -1.16 -25.09
CA VAL A 33 -13.73 -2.38 -24.42
C VAL A 33 -14.13 -2.09 -22.97
N ALA A 34 -15.37 -2.44 -22.62
CA ALA A 34 -15.94 -2.25 -21.29
C ALA A 34 -15.42 -3.31 -20.31
N ARG A 35 -14.21 -3.14 -19.77
CA ARG A 35 -13.55 -4.10 -18.86
C ARG A 35 -14.43 -4.60 -17.71
N HIS A 36 -15.29 -3.74 -17.15
CA HIS A 36 -16.25 -4.13 -16.09
C HIS A 36 -17.26 -5.22 -16.49
N ARG A 37 -17.41 -5.52 -17.78
CA ARG A 37 -18.23 -6.63 -18.30
C ARG A 37 -17.51 -7.98 -18.28
N PHE A 38 -16.20 -7.98 -18.08
CA PHE A 38 -15.33 -9.16 -18.11
C PHE A 38 -14.81 -9.54 -16.72
N VAL A 39 -15.45 -9.05 -15.67
CA VAL A 39 -15.12 -9.36 -14.27
C VAL A 39 -16.39 -9.79 -13.55
N PRO A 40 -16.29 -10.55 -12.44
CA PRO A 40 -17.42 -10.81 -11.55
C PRO A 40 -18.14 -9.51 -11.17
N ALA A 41 -19.47 -9.55 -11.03
CA ALA A 41 -20.28 -8.34 -10.82
C ALA A 41 -19.88 -7.58 -9.54
N GLU A 42 -19.45 -8.32 -8.52
CA GLU A 42 -18.91 -7.85 -7.25
C GLU A 42 -17.55 -7.12 -7.37
N LEU A 43 -16.86 -7.25 -8.50
CA LEU A 43 -15.56 -6.63 -8.76
C LEU A 43 -15.61 -5.56 -9.87
N ALA A 44 -16.81 -5.27 -10.41
CA ALA A 44 -17.00 -4.35 -11.52
C ALA A 44 -16.47 -2.93 -11.23
N GLU A 45 -16.54 -2.47 -9.98
CA GLU A 45 -16.01 -1.17 -9.54
C GLU A 45 -14.49 -1.08 -9.60
N PHE A 46 -13.77 -2.20 -9.42
CA PHE A 46 -12.31 -2.27 -9.49
C PHE A 46 -11.80 -2.51 -10.92
N ALA A 47 -12.69 -2.68 -11.90
CA ALA A 47 -12.33 -3.12 -13.23
C ALA A 47 -11.32 -2.20 -13.95
N TYR A 48 -11.26 -0.92 -13.57
CA TYR A 48 -10.40 0.09 -14.18
C TYR A 48 -9.21 0.52 -13.30
N SER A 49 -9.00 -0.18 -12.18
CA SER A 49 -7.76 -0.07 -11.40
C SER A 49 -6.67 -0.92 -12.06
N ASP A 50 -5.42 -0.47 -12.00
CA ASP A 50 -4.29 -1.23 -12.55
C ASP A 50 -3.83 -2.37 -11.63
N THR A 51 -4.74 -3.29 -11.32
CA THR A 51 -4.54 -4.44 -10.44
C THR A 51 -5.10 -5.71 -11.09
N PRO A 52 -4.50 -6.89 -10.87
CA PRO A 52 -5.14 -8.13 -11.26
C PRO A 52 -6.40 -8.36 -10.39
N LEU A 53 -7.43 -8.98 -10.96
CA LEU A 53 -8.65 -9.34 -10.23
C LEU A 53 -8.91 -10.85 -10.32
N PRO A 54 -9.41 -11.49 -9.25
CA PRO A 54 -9.67 -12.93 -9.26
C PRO A 54 -10.82 -13.29 -10.21
N LEU A 55 -10.71 -14.47 -10.81
CA LEU A 55 -11.72 -15.16 -11.59
C LEU A 55 -12.02 -16.52 -10.94
N ALA A 56 -12.94 -17.29 -11.54
CA ALA A 56 -13.15 -18.67 -11.16
C ALA A 56 -11.89 -19.52 -11.43
N ASP A 57 -11.84 -20.73 -10.83
CA ASP A 57 -10.77 -21.72 -11.02
C ASP A 57 -9.36 -21.20 -10.67
N ASP A 58 -9.27 -20.34 -9.65
CA ASP A 58 -8.03 -19.72 -9.15
C ASP A 58 -7.25 -18.95 -10.23
N GLN A 59 -7.94 -18.50 -11.28
CA GLN A 59 -7.36 -17.66 -12.33
C GLN A 59 -7.50 -16.17 -12.01
N THR A 60 -6.80 -15.32 -12.75
CA THR A 60 -6.88 -13.86 -12.60
C THR A 60 -7.00 -13.17 -13.95
N ILE A 61 -7.78 -12.10 -14.02
CA ILE A 61 -7.70 -11.15 -15.14
C ILE A 61 -6.49 -10.24 -14.93
N SER A 62 -5.58 -10.20 -15.90
CA SER A 62 -4.34 -9.40 -15.79
C SER A 62 -4.61 -7.90 -15.71
N GLN A 63 -3.67 -7.16 -15.12
CA GLN A 63 -3.69 -5.69 -15.06
C GLN A 63 -3.91 -5.07 -16.46
N PRO A 64 -4.72 -4.00 -16.60
CA PRO A 64 -4.89 -3.26 -17.84
C PRO A 64 -3.58 -2.85 -18.53
N ILE A 65 -2.57 -2.36 -17.79
CA ILE A 65 -1.27 -1.99 -18.40
C ILE A 65 -0.59 -3.18 -19.05
N VAL A 66 -0.66 -4.36 -18.44
CA VAL A 66 0.03 -5.56 -18.91
C VAL A 66 -0.61 -6.02 -20.21
N VAL A 67 -1.94 -6.04 -20.28
CA VAL A 67 -2.68 -6.33 -21.52
C VAL A 67 -2.28 -5.36 -22.63
N ALA A 68 -2.26 -4.05 -22.35
CA ALA A 68 -1.89 -3.04 -23.33
C ALA A 68 -0.44 -3.18 -23.83
N ARG A 69 0.52 -3.40 -22.92
CA ARG A 69 1.94 -3.61 -23.26
C ARG A 69 2.16 -4.85 -24.11
N MET A 70 1.48 -5.96 -23.80
CA MET A 70 1.59 -7.19 -24.57
C MET A 70 1.05 -7.01 -26.00
N LEU A 71 -0.10 -6.34 -26.15
CA LEU A 71 -0.69 -6.08 -27.46
C LEU A 71 0.13 -5.06 -28.28
N GLU A 72 0.71 -4.04 -27.65
CA GLU A 72 1.64 -3.12 -28.31
C GLU A 72 2.91 -3.84 -28.77
N ALA A 73 3.49 -4.70 -27.92
CA ALA A 73 4.66 -5.50 -28.26
C ALA A 73 4.39 -6.45 -29.45
N ALA A 74 3.16 -6.97 -29.56
CA ALA A 74 2.73 -7.82 -30.65
C ALA A 74 2.61 -7.08 -32.00
N THR A 75 2.62 -5.74 -32.01
CA THR A 75 2.60 -4.90 -33.23
C THR A 75 1.47 -5.30 -34.19
N LEU A 76 0.25 -5.35 -33.66
CA LEU A 76 -0.93 -5.88 -34.35
C LEU A 76 -1.41 -4.97 -35.49
N SER A 77 -1.92 -5.58 -36.56
CA SER A 77 -2.50 -4.91 -37.73
C SER A 77 -3.95 -5.37 -38.00
N PRO A 78 -4.80 -4.53 -38.63
CA PRO A 78 -6.18 -4.88 -39.00
C PRO A 78 -6.37 -6.13 -39.85
N SER A 79 -5.32 -6.58 -40.55
CA SER A 79 -5.35 -7.81 -41.34
C SER A 79 -5.02 -9.08 -40.54
N ASP A 80 -4.52 -8.93 -39.32
CA ASP A 80 -3.86 -10.02 -38.61
C ASP A 80 -4.83 -11.09 -38.12
N ARG A 81 -4.35 -12.33 -38.12
CA ARG A 81 -4.93 -13.45 -37.40
C ARG A 81 -4.14 -13.71 -36.13
N VAL A 82 -4.79 -13.57 -34.99
CA VAL A 82 -4.15 -13.67 -33.68
C VAL A 82 -4.58 -14.95 -32.95
N LEU A 83 -3.63 -15.62 -32.33
CA LEU A 83 -3.89 -16.65 -31.32
C LEU A 83 -3.71 -16.05 -29.93
N ASP A 84 -4.75 -16.07 -29.11
CA ASP A 84 -4.72 -15.74 -27.69
C ASP A 84 -4.70 -17.02 -26.87
N VAL A 85 -3.71 -17.21 -26.00
CA VAL A 85 -3.58 -18.42 -25.16
C VAL A 85 -3.75 -18.07 -23.69
N GLY A 86 -4.76 -18.67 -23.06
CA GLY A 86 -5.22 -18.34 -21.72
C GLY A 86 -6.34 -17.30 -21.76
N THR A 87 -7.50 -17.65 -22.35
CA THR A 87 -8.64 -16.74 -22.52
C THR A 87 -9.05 -16.06 -21.22
N GLY A 88 -9.05 -16.79 -20.09
CA GLY A 88 -9.51 -16.29 -18.79
C GLY A 88 -10.94 -15.76 -18.89
N SER A 89 -11.11 -14.45 -18.69
CA SER A 89 -12.41 -13.79 -18.81
C SER A 89 -12.80 -13.41 -20.25
N GLY A 90 -11.87 -13.46 -21.20
CA GLY A 90 -12.04 -13.01 -22.58
C GLY A 90 -11.72 -11.53 -22.83
N TYR A 91 -11.30 -10.78 -21.80
CA TYR A 91 -11.00 -9.35 -21.95
C TYR A 91 -9.85 -9.06 -22.93
N ALA A 92 -8.73 -9.79 -22.83
CA ALA A 92 -7.58 -9.56 -23.71
C ALA A 92 -7.94 -9.86 -25.18
N ALA A 93 -8.63 -10.98 -25.43
CA ALA A 93 -9.17 -11.31 -26.74
C ALA A 93 -10.15 -10.25 -27.28
N ALA A 94 -11.02 -9.70 -26.41
CA ALA A 94 -11.92 -8.60 -26.77
C ALA A 94 -11.15 -7.34 -27.18
N VAL A 95 -10.08 -6.97 -26.46
CA VAL A 95 -9.24 -5.81 -26.82
C VAL A 95 -8.51 -6.07 -28.13
N ALA A 96 -7.88 -7.23 -28.30
CA ALA A 96 -7.18 -7.59 -29.53
C ALA A 96 -8.12 -7.57 -30.75
N SER A 97 -9.35 -8.08 -30.62
CA SER A 97 -10.33 -8.16 -31.71
C SER A 97 -10.85 -6.80 -32.20
N ARG A 98 -10.63 -5.72 -31.43
CA ARG A 98 -10.86 -4.33 -31.89
C ARG A 98 -9.78 -3.84 -32.84
N ILE A 99 -8.63 -4.50 -32.88
CA ILE A 99 -7.46 -4.10 -33.67
C ILE A 99 -7.29 -4.99 -34.90
N VAL A 100 -7.61 -6.29 -34.80
CA VAL A 100 -7.26 -7.31 -35.81
C VAL A 100 -8.47 -7.92 -36.54
N ALA A 101 -8.22 -8.68 -37.60
CA ALA A 101 -9.27 -9.32 -38.39
C ALA A 101 -9.99 -10.42 -37.60
N HIS A 102 -9.24 -11.27 -36.91
CA HIS A 102 -9.79 -12.42 -36.20
C HIS A 102 -8.90 -12.88 -35.04
N VAL A 103 -9.52 -13.35 -33.96
CA VAL A 103 -8.84 -13.92 -32.78
C VAL A 103 -9.36 -15.34 -32.52
N ASP A 104 -8.47 -16.33 -32.56
CA ASP A 104 -8.71 -17.62 -31.93
C ASP A 104 -8.19 -17.53 -30.48
N SER A 105 -9.02 -17.81 -29.48
CA SER A 105 -8.64 -17.76 -28.07
C SER A 105 -8.78 -19.14 -27.42
N ILE A 106 -7.73 -19.67 -26.80
CA ILE A 106 -7.72 -21.02 -26.20
C ILE A 106 -7.72 -20.94 -24.67
N GLU A 107 -8.60 -21.71 -24.04
CA GLU A 107 -8.71 -21.85 -22.58
C GLU A 107 -8.71 -23.33 -22.17
N ARG A 108 -7.96 -23.67 -21.11
CA ARG A 108 -7.88 -25.03 -20.59
C ARG A 108 -9.04 -25.37 -19.65
N HIS A 109 -9.63 -24.37 -19.00
CA HIS A 109 -10.72 -24.55 -18.04
C HIS A 109 -12.08 -24.41 -18.75
N ALA A 110 -12.83 -25.52 -18.86
CA ALA A 110 -14.12 -25.54 -19.54
C ALA A 110 -15.13 -24.49 -19.04
N SER A 111 -15.15 -24.23 -17.73
CA SER A 111 -15.96 -23.21 -17.05
C SER A 111 -15.62 -21.79 -17.53
N LEU A 112 -14.34 -21.45 -17.56
CA LEU A 112 -13.86 -20.15 -18.03
C LEU A 112 -14.08 -19.97 -19.54
N ALA A 113 -13.80 -21.00 -20.34
CA ALA A 113 -14.04 -20.98 -21.79
C ALA A 113 -15.52 -20.67 -22.10
N ALA A 114 -16.44 -21.37 -21.44
CA ALA A 114 -17.87 -21.15 -21.61
C ALA A 114 -18.32 -19.77 -21.10
N SER A 115 -17.72 -19.26 -20.03
CA SER A 115 -18.01 -17.94 -19.48
C SER A 115 -17.54 -16.83 -20.42
N ALA A 116 -16.28 -16.89 -20.88
CA ALA A 116 -15.71 -15.95 -21.82
C ALA A 116 -16.48 -15.91 -23.13
N GLN A 117 -16.87 -17.07 -23.68
CA GLN A 117 -17.67 -17.15 -24.91
C GLN A 117 -19.02 -16.43 -24.76
N ARG A 118 -19.72 -16.61 -23.63
CA ARG A 118 -20.97 -15.90 -23.36
C ARG A 118 -20.73 -14.39 -23.25
N THR A 119 -19.75 -13.97 -22.45
CA THR A 119 -19.43 -12.56 -22.24
C THR A 119 -19.07 -11.86 -23.56
N LEU A 120 -18.24 -12.48 -24.40
CA LEU A 120 -17.86 -11.96 -25.71
C LEU A 120 -19.07 -11.81 -26.64
N ALA A 121 -19.93 -12.83 -26.71
CA ALA A 121 -21.14 -12.81 -27.53
C ALA A 121 -22.14 -11.74 -27.07
N GLU A 122 -22.40 -11.64 -25.76
CA GLU A 122 -23.30 -10.64 -25.17
C GLU A 122 -22.84 -9.20 -25.39
N ASN A 123 -21.52 -8.99 -25.50
CA ASN A 123 -20.92 -7.67 -25.74
C ASN A 123 -20.56 -7.43 -27.23
N GLY A 124 -20.96 -8.32 -28.14
CA GLY A 124 -20.90 -8.10 -29.59
C GLY A 124 -19.54 -8.37 -30.25
N PHE A 125 -18.66 -9.15 -29.63
CA PHE A 125 -17.35 -9.53 -30.18
C PHE A 125 -17.49 -10.75 -31.09
N GLY A 126 -17.95 -10.55 -32.33
CA GLY A 126 -18.24 -11.61 -33.29
C GLY A 126 -17.04 -12.17 -34.07
N ASN A 127 -15.85 -11.60 -33.91
CA ASN A 127 -14.61 -12.04 -34.54
C ASN A 127 -13.64 -12.71 -33.56
N VAL A 128 -14.16 -13.26 -32.46
CA VAL A 128 -13.42 -14.04 -31.46
C VAL A 128 -14.03 -15.44 -31.33
N ASP A 129 -13.26 -16.46 -31.67
CA ASP A 129 -13.64 -17.86 -31.45
C ASP A 129 -12.93 -18.39 -30.20
N VAL A 130 -13.69 -18.86 -29.20
CA VAL A 130 -13.15 -19.42 -27.96
C VAL A 130 -13.15 -20.95 -28.03
N HIS A 131 -11.98 -21.56 -27.78
CA HIS A 131 -11.75 -22.99 -27.86
C HIS A 131 -11.36 -23.55 -26.49
N HIS A 132 -12.06 -24.59 -26.04
CA HIS A 132 -11.65 -25.36 -24.85
C HIS A 132 -10.64 -26.44 -25.27
N ALA A 133 -9.34 -26.19 -25.06
CA ALA A 133 -8.26 -27.06 -25.51
C ALA A 133 -6.95 -26.81 -24.73
N ASP A 134 -5.94 -27.65 -24.97
CA ASP A 134 -4.57 -27.40 -24.51
C ASP A 134 -3.92 -26.30 -25.38
N GLY A 135 -3.78 -25.11 -24.81
CA GLY A 135 -3.18 -23.95 -25.47
C GLY A 135 -1.71 -24.14 -25.86
N THR A 136 -0.97 -25.04 -25.21
CA THR A 136 0.44 -25.31 -25.54
C THR A 136 0.61 -25.93 -26.94
N LEU A 137 -0.44 -26.51 -27.49
CA LEU A 137 -0.47 -27.10 -28.84
C LEU A 137 -0.91 -26.11 -29.91
N GLY A 138 -1.29 -24.88 -29.53
CA GLY A 138 -1.85 -23.88 -30.45
C GLY A 138 -3.15 -24.34 -31.10
N TRP A 139 -3.45 -23.79 -32.29
CA TRP A 139 -4.65 -24.16 -33.06
C TRP A 139 -4.33 -24.40 -34.55
N PRO A 140 -3.86 -25.62 -34.90
CA PRO A 140 -3.38 -25.93 -36.25
C PRO A 140 -4.41 -25.75 -37.37
N ALA A 141 -5.70 -25.90 -37.07
CA ALA A 141 -6.79 -25.81 -38.06
C ALA A 141 -6.84 -24.47 -38.79
N HIS A 142 -6.28 -23.44 -38.15
CA HIS A 142 -6.46 -22.05 -38.46
C HIS A 142 -5.08 -21.36 -38.68
N ALA A 143 -3.98 -22.01 -38.29
CA ALA A 143 -2.62 -21.58 -38.63
C ALA A 143 -2.41 -21.34 -40.15
N PRO A 144 -1.51 -20.43 -40.56
CA PRO A 144 -0.59 -19.69 -39.70
C PRO A 144 -1.23 -18.47 -39.00
N PHE A 145 -0.57 -18.00 -37.94
CA PHE A 145 -0.93 -16.81 -37.16
C PHE A 145 0.08 -15.69 -37.36
N ASP A 146 -0.41 -14.45 -37.45
CA ASP A 146 0.44 -13.25 -37.54
C ASP A 146 0.96 -12.84 -36.15
N ALA A 147 0.19 -13.12 -35.10
CA ALA A 147 0.66 -12.99 -33.73
C ALA A 147 0.11 -14.10 -32.83
N ILE A 148 0.90 -14.48 -31.81
CA ILE A 148 0.48 -15.37 -30.72
C ILE A 148 0.78 -14.65 -29.42
N VAL A 149 -0.22 -14.44 -28.57
CA VAL A 149 -0.09 -13.76 -27.29
C VAL A 149 -0.56 -14.71 -26.18
N ALA A 150 0.20 -14.83 -25.10
CA ALA A 150 -0.15 -15.75 -24.01
C ALA A 150 -0.22 -15.05 -22.66
N ALA A 151 -1.38 -15.19 -21.99
CA ALA A 151 -1.61 -14.71 -20.64
C ALA A 151 -1.26 -15.76 -19.56
N ALA A 152 -0.32 -16.65 -19.86
CA ALA A 152 0.20 -17.67 -18.95
C ALA A 152 1.69 -17.92 -19.24
N GLY A 153 2.50 -18.15 -18.20
CA GLY A 153 3.95 -18.29 -18.30
C GLY A 153 4.41 -19.73 -18.47
N GLY A 154 5.25 -20.00 -19.47
CA GLY A 154 5.82 -21.33 -19.76
C GLY A 154 7.31 -21.45 -19.44
N PRO A 155 7.87 -22.67 -19.42
CA PRO A 155 9.31 -22.88 -19.28
C PRO A 155 10.09 -22.36 -20.51
N ASP A 156 9.52 -22.50 -21.70
CA ASP A 156 9.98 -21.92 -22.96
C ASP A 156 8.76 -21.74 -23.87
N VAL A 157 8.95 -21.12 -25.03
CA VAL A 157 7.93 -20.98 -26.07
C VAL A 157 7.63 -22.33 -26.72
N PRO A 158 6.37 -22.81 -26.68
CA PRO A 158 5.99 -24.08 -27.27
C PRO A 158 6.41 -24.20 -28.73
N ARG A 159 6.92 -25.38 -29.10
CA ARG A 159 7.34 -25.67 -30.48
C ARG A 159 6.16 -25.52 -31.44
N ALA A 160 4.97 -25.93 -31.03
CA ALA A 160 3.76 -25.80 -31.83
C ALA A 160 3.49 -24.34 -32.24
N TRP A 161 3.74 -23.38 -31.34
CA TRP A 161 3.53 -21.96 -31.63
C TRP A 161 4.53 -21.45 -32.67
N ARG A 162 5.80 -21.84 -32.56
CA ARG A 162 6.84 -21.49 -33.55
C ARG A 162 6.54 -22.04 -34.94
N GLU A 163 5.97 -23.24 -35.02
CA GLU A 163 5.57 -23.87 -36.28
C GLU A 163 4.34 -23.20 -36.91
N GLN A 164 3.39 -22.77 -36.08
CA GLN A 164 2.15 -22.12 -36.49
C GLN A 164 2.28 -20.60 -36.72
N LEU A 165 3.40 -19.98 -36.37
CA LEU A 165 3.61 -18.54 -36.59
C LEU A 165 3.98 -18.23 -38.05
N ALA A 166 3.37 -17.23 -38.68
CA ALA A 166 3.76 -16.76 -40.01
C ALA A 166 5.19 -16.19 -40.01
N ILE A 167 5.86 -16.20 -41.18
CA ILE A 167 7.11 -15.43 -41.34
C ILE A 167 6.75 -13.94 -41.26
N GLY A 168 7.46 -13.20 -40.40
CA GLY A 168 7.15 -11.84 -40.00
C GLY A 168 6.26 -11.74 -38.76
N GLY A 169 5.66 -12.86 -38.33
CA GLY A 169 4.79 -12.92 -37.17
C GLY A 169 5.55 -12.88 -35.84
N ARG A 170 4.81 -12.61 -34.75
CA ARG A 170 5.37 -12.36 -33.41
C ARG A 170 4.71 -13.21 -32.34
N ILE A 171 5.51 -13.74 -31.42
CA ILE A 171 5.02 -14.37 -30.18
C ILE A 171 5.34 -13.42 -29.03
N VAL A 172 4.36 -13.15 -28.18
CA VAL A 172 4.53 -12.38 -26.94
C VAL A 172 4.04 -13.22 -25.78
N MET A 173 4.96 -13.68 -24.92
CA MET A 173 4.61 -14.50 -23.76
C MET A 173 5.61 -14.36 -22.61
N PRO A 174 5.20 -14.66 -21.38
CA PRO A 174 6.12 -14.86 -20.27
C PRO A 174 6.86 -16.21 -20.40
N ILE A 175 8.18 -16.21 -20.22
CA ILE A 175 8.99 -17.42 -20.07
C ILE A 175 9.84 -17.36 -18.81
N GLY A 176 10.15 -18.51 -18.20
CA GLY A 176 11.04 -18.58 -17.04
C GLY A 176 11.41 -20.02 -16.68
N ASP A 177 12.63 -20.21 -16.16
CA ASP A 177 13.10 -21.53 -15.69
C ASP A 177 12.32 -22.02 -14.45
N GLU A 178 11.64 -21.10 -13.76
CA GLU A 178 10.78 -21.36 -12.61
C GLU A 178 9.39 -20.73 -12.82
N ARG A 179 8.36 -21.29 -12.17
CA ARG A 179 6.97 -20.80 -12.32
C ARG A 179 6.78 -19.36 -11.83
N ASP A 180 7.53 -18.92 -10.83
CA ASP A 180 7.33 -17.62 -10.18
C ASP A 180 8.26 -16.50 -10.66
N ALA A 181 9.28 -16.84 -11.45
CA ALA A 181 10.27 -15.91 -11.99
C ALA A 181 10.23 -15.89 -13.52
N GLN A 182 9.51 -14.93 -14.11
CA GLN A 182 9.26 -14.87 -15.55
C GLN A 182 9.73 -13.54 -16.17
N ARG A 183 10.14 -13.62 -17.44
CA ARG A 183 10.45 -12.48 -18.30
C ARG A 183 9.47 -12.47 -19.48
N LEU A 184 8.89 -11.32 -19.77
CA LEU A 184 8.05 -11.13 -20.95
C LEU A 184 8.98 -11.06 -22.16
N VAL A 185 8.80 -11.93 -23.13
CA VAL A 185 9.62 -11.94 -24.34
C VAL A 185 8.77 -11.67 -25.57
N ARG A 186 9.41 -11.04 -26.56
CA ARG A 186 8.93 -10.98 -27.94
C ARG A 186 9.83 -11.81 -28.83
N ILE A 187 9.23 -12.75 -29.57
CA ILE A 187 9.93 -13.54 -30.58
C ILE A 187 9.37 -13.20 -31.96
N THR A 188 10.21 -12.77 -32.89
CA THR A 188 9.82 -12.49 -34.28
C THR A 188 10.37 -13.57 -35.20
N ARG A 189 9.52 -14.23 -35.99
CA ARG A 189 9.97 -15.22 -36.99
C ARG A 189 10.48 -14.50 -38.23
N THR A 190 11.78 -14.48 -38.47
CA THR A 190 12.39 -13.79 -39.62
C THR A 190 12.64 -14.69 -40.83
N GLY A 191 12.51 -16.00 -40.65
CA GLY A 191 12.66 -16.98 -41.74
C GLY A 191 12.03 -18.33 -41.42
N ALA A 192 12.27 -19.33 -42.27
CA ALA A 192 11.70 -20.67 -42.08
C ALA A 192 12.10 -21.30 -40.73
N THR A 193 13.34 -21.06 -40.28
CA THR A 193 13.89 -21.59 -39.01
C THR A 193 14.56 -20.51 -38.16
N GLN A 194 14.42 -19.24 -38.52
CA GLN A 194 15.11 -18.11 -37.89
C GLN A 194 14.14 -17.29 -37.05
N PHE A 195 14.55 -16.99 -35.82
CA PHE A 195 13.78 -16.24 -34.84
C PHE A 195 14.67 -15.22 -34.15
N GLU A 196 14.17 -14.00 -34.02
CA GLU A 196 14.79 -12.94 -33.22
C GLU A 196 14.08 -12.86 -31.88
N HIS A 197 14.85 -12.64 -30.81
CA HIS A 197 14.37 -12.63 -29.44
C HIS A 197 14.64 -11.28 -28.80
N GLU A 198 13.66 -10.78 -28.07
CA GLU A 198 13.75 -9.54 -27.32
C GLU A 198 13.13 -9.71 -25.93
N ASP A 199 13.84 -9.24 -24.91
CA ASP A 199 13.39 -9.25 -23.51
C ASP A 199 12.70 -7.90 -23.21
N LEU A 200 11.44 -7.97 -22.79
CA LEU A 200 10.59 -6.82 -22.49
C LEU A 200 10.45 -6.57 -20.98
N GLY A 201 11.20 -7.30 -20.15
CA GLY A 201 11.28 -7.10 -18.71
C GLY A 201 10.56 -8.17 -17.88
N ALA A 202 10.66 -8.05 -16.56
CA ALA A 202 10.09 -9.01 -15.61
C ALA A 202 8.56 -8.90 -15.52
N VAL A 203 7.90 -10.06 -15.44
CA VAL A 203 6.44 -10.21 -15.24
C VAL A 203 6.15 -11.42 -14.36
N ARG A 204 4.90 -11.60 -13.92
CA ARG A 204 4.44 -12.81 -13.24
C ARG A 204 3.01 -13.14 -13.69
N PHE A 205 2.86 -14.32 -14.27
CA PHE A 205 1.58 -14.87 -14.73
C PHE A 205 1.36 -16.26 -14.13
N VAL A 206 0.10 -16.70 -14.16
CA VAL A 206 -0.25 -18.10 -13.88
C VAL A 206 0.51 -19.06 -14.81
N PRO A 207 0.82 -20.29 -14.36
CA PRO A 207 1.60 -21.22 -15.17
C PRO A 207 0.82 -21.69 -16.40
N LEU A 208 1.49 -21.73 -17.56
CA LEU A 208 1.01 -22.38 -18.77
C LEU A 208 1.14 -23.90 -18.60
N ILE A 209 0.06 -24.56 -18.24
CA ILE A 209 0.00 -26.01 -18.02
C ILE A 209 -0.46 -26.71 -19.31
N GLY A 210 0.27 -27.73 -19.76
CA GLY A 210 -0.07 -28.51 -20.95
C GLY A 210 1.09 -29.36 -21.47
N GLU A 211 0.88 -30.04 -22.59
CA GLU A 211 1.84 -30.99 -23.19
C GLU A 211 3.22 -30.35 -23.47
N GLN A 212 3.23 -29.10 -23.93
CA GLN A 212 4.47 -28.34 -24.19
C GLN A 212 4.67 -27.19 -23.19
N GLY A 213 4.07 -27.29 -22.01
CA GLY A 213 4.18 -26.32 -20.92
C GLY A 213 4.65 -26.98 -19.62
N TRP A 214 4.20 -26.44 -18.49
CA TRP A 214 4.42 -27.05 -17.18
C TRP A 214 3.57 -28.31 -16.99
N PRO A 215 4.07 -29.33 -16.26
CA PRO A 215 3.27 -30.50 -15.92
C PRO A 215 2.18 -30.16 -14.89
N GLU A 216 1.10 -30.92 -14.91
CA GLU A 216 0.02 -30.84 -13.92
C GLU A 216 0.55 -31.26 -12.54
N GLN A 217 0.26 -30.49 -11.49
CA GLN A 217 0.64 -30.85 -10.12
C GLN A 217 -0.47 -31.69 -9.47
N ASP A 218 -0.06 -32.72 -8.72
CA ASP A 218 -0.96 -33.54 -7.90
C ASP A 218 -1.22 -32.80 -6.57
N PRO A 219 -2.47 -32.40 -6.26
CA PRO A 219 -2.79 -31.62 -5.06
C PRO A 219 -2.57 -32.39 -3.74
N ALA A 220 -2.19 -33.67 -3.78
CA ALA A 220 -1.98 -34.54 -2.62
C ALA A 220 -0.52 -34.61 -2.10
N ARG A 221 0.41 -33.77 -2.59
CA ARG A 221 1.83 -33.79 -2.18
C ARG A 221 2.31 -32.59 -1.37
N ASP A 222 1.41 -31.70 -0.97
CA ASP A 222 1.76 -30.46 -0.26
C ASP A 222 2.00 -30.61 1.25
N ASP A 223 2.05 -31.82 1.81
CA ASP A 223 2.19 -31.98 3.28
C ASP A 223 3.39 -32.83 3.75
N ASP A 224 4.32 -33.26 2.89
CA ASP A 224 5.43 -34.12 3.38
C ASP A 224 6.79 -34.05 2.64
N THR A 225 7.04 -33.02 1.81
CA THR A 225 8.39 -32.83 1.22
C THR A 225 8.98 -31.42 1.28
N ALA A 226 8.29 -30.45 1.93
CA ALA A 226 8.87 -29.14 2.23
C ALA A 226 9.98 -29.17 3.30
N GLN A 227 10.37 -30.35 3.80
CA GLN A 227 11.39 -30.52 4.85
C GLN A 227 12.64 -31.30 4.41
N ALA A 228 12.80 -31.61 3.12
CA ALA A 228 13.97 -32.33 2.60
C ALA A 228 14.45 -31.82 1.24
N ALA A 229 14.60 -30.51 1.11
CA ALA A 229 15.43 -29.88 0.07
C ALA A 229 16.20 -28.67 0.65
N HIS A 230 16.61 -28.76 1.91
CA HIS A 230 17.82 -28.10 2.40
C HIS A 230 18.93 -29.12 2.23
N ASP A 231 19.71 -28.99 1.17
CA ASP A 231 21.09 -29.48 1.00
C ASP A 231 21.41 -29.55 -0.50
N VAL A 232 21.44 -28.39 -1.16
CA VAL A 232 22.34 -28.20 -2.30
C VAL A 232 23.26 -27.07 -1.88
N GLU A 233 24.45 -27.46 -1.44
CA GLU A 233 25.61 -26.57 -1.39
C GLU A 233 25.75 -25.94 -2.78
N HIS A 234 25.26 -24.71 -2.93
CA HIS A 234 25.79 -23.83 -3.95
C HIS A 234 27.26 -23.63 -3.60
N ASP A 235 28.13 -24.09 -4.50
CA ASP A 235 29.56 -23.86 -4.48
C ASP A 235 29.82 -22.34 -4.47
N ALA A 236 29.82 -21.78 -3.28
CA ALA A 236 29.91 -20.36 -2.98
C ALA A 236 31.38 -19.95 -2.86
N HIS A 237 32.24 -20.31 -3.81
CA HIS A 237 33.62 -19.85 -3.86
C HIS A 237 34.07 -19.47 -5.28
N ALA A 238 33.30 -18.58 -5.92
CA ALA A 238 33.90 -17.58 -6.81
C ALA A 238 33.96 -16.26 -6.03
N PRO A 239 35.14 -15.62 -5.88
CA PRO A 239 35.20 -14.31 -5.25
C PRO A 239 34.41 -13.33 -6.11
N TYR A 240 33.23 -12.93 -5.63
CA TYR A 240 32.56 -11.75 -6.15
C TYR A 240 33.48 -10.57 -5.87
N VAL A 241 34.22 -10.16 -6.89
CA VAL A 241 34.94 -8.88 -6.85
C VAL A 241 33.83 -7.84 -6.81
N ALA A 242 33.58 -7.27 -5.62
CA ALA A 242 32.59 -6.23 -5.44
C ALA A 242 32.79 -5.19 -6.54
N ALA A 243 31.75 -5.00 -7.37
CA ALA A 243 31.75 -3.91 -8.32
C ALA A 243 32.06 -2.61 -7.55
N PRO A 244 32.85 -1.70 -8.12
CA PRO A 244 33.17 -0.45 -7.44
C PRO A 244 31.84 0.27 -7.14
N PRO A 245 31.67 0.84 -5.92
CA PRO A 245 30.41 1.44 -5.50
C PRO A 245 29.94 2.49 -6.51
N THR A 246 28.65 2.57 -6.74
CA THR A 246 28.08 3.53 -7.69
C THR A 246 28.46 4.99 -7.35
N PRO A 247 28.43 5.93 -8.32
CA PRO A 247 28.66 7.34 -8.04
C PRO A 247 27.74 7.91 -6.94
N LEU A 248 26.49 7.44 -6.89
CA LEU A 248 25.53 7.80 -5.86
C LEU A 248 25.96 7.24 -4.50
N ALA A 249 26.29 5.96 -4.39
CA ALA A 249 26.78 5.34 -3.16
C ALA A 249 28.01 6.04 -2.58
N ARG A 250 28.98 6.43 -3.42
CA ARG A 250 30.14 7.23 -2.99
C ARG A 250 29.76 8.62 -2.48
N THR A 251 28.73 9.22 -3.07
CA THR A 251 28.22 10.53 -2.63
C THR A 251 27.54 10.41 -1.27
N ILE A 252 26.71 9.38 -1.08
CA ILE A 252 26.10 9.04 0.21
C ILE A 252 27.17 8.80 1.27
N ALA A 253 28.16 7.94 0.99
CA ALA A 253 29.23 7.61 1.93
C ALA A 253 30.04 8.84 2.41
N ARG A 254 30.19 9.85 1.54
CA ARG A 254 30.90 11.09 1.85
C ARG A 254 30.05 12.07 2.66
N ALA A 255 28.77 12.18 2.33
CA ALA A 255 27.90 13.28 2.79
C ALA A 255 26.99 12.90 3.96
N ALA A 256 26.57 11.63 4.06
CA ALA A 256 25.71 11.16 5.13
C ALA A 256 26.47 11.10 6.46
N ARG A 257 25.77 11.42 7.55
CA ARG A 257 26.32 11.46 8.91
C ARG A 257 26.15 10.08 9.55
N PRO A 258 27.21 9.36 9.95
CA PRO A 258 27.06 8.08 10.63
C PRO A 258 26.27 8.24 11.94
N LEU A 259 25.41 7.27 12.24
CA LEU A 259 24.64 7.25 13.48
C LEU A 259 25.11 6.12 14.40
N PRO A 260 25.19 6.35 15.73
CA PRO A 260 25.36 5.27 16.69
C PRO A 260 24.06 4.42 16.77
N GLU A 261 24.01 3.44 17.68
CA GLU A 261 22.76 2.71 17.94
C GLU A 261 21.69 3.66 18.54
N PRO A 262 20.39 3.42 18.29
CA PRO A 262 19.31 4.25 18.86
C PRO A 262 19.32 4.39 20.40
N GLU A 263 19.86 3.41 21.11
CA GLU A 263 20.01 3.42 22.58
C GLU A 263 21.17 4.28 23.06
N ASP A 264 22.11 4.65 22.18
CA ASP A 264 23.22 5.52 22.52
C ASP A 264 22.69 6.92 22.88
N PRO A 265 23.09 7.51 24.03
CA PRO A 265 22.65 8.84 24.43
C PRO A 265 22.93 9.95 23.41
N THR A 266 23.91 9.75 22.53
CA THR A 266 24.32 10.70 21.49
C THR A 266 23.59 10.51 20.16
N PHE A 267 22.83 9.42 19.99
CA PHE A 267 22.07 9.17 18.75
C PHE A 267 21.19 10.36 18.35
N ALA A 268 20.43 10.87 19.32
CA ALA A 268 19.45 11.91 19.06
C ALA A 268 20.07 13.31 18.89
N ASP A 269 21.37 13.50 19.20
CA ASP A 269 22.06 14.79 19.00
C ASP A 269 22.08 15.20 17.52
N ALA A 270 22.10 14.23 16.61
CA ALA A 270 22.04 14.47 15.16
C ALA A 270 20.75 15.20 14.72
N PHE A 271 19.70 15.15 15.54
CA PHE A 271 18.36 15.67 15.24
C PHE A 271 18.05 16.97 15.99
N ASP A 272 19.01 17.57 16.71
CA ASP A 272 18.80 18.84 17.41
C ASP A 272 18.45 20.00 16.48
N HIS A 273 18.88 19.94 15.21
CA HIS A 273 18.52 20.94 14.19
C HIS A 273 17.01 20.97 13.90
N LEU A 274 16.26 19.92 14.24
CA LEU A 274 14.80 19.88 14.10
C LEU A 274 14.10 20.72 15.18
N ALA A 275 14.83 21.24 16.17
CA ALA A 275 14.30 22.06 17.25
C ALA A 275 13.63 23.35 16.77
N ASP A 276 13.94 23.84 15.57
CA ASP A 276 13.33 25.05 15.01
C ASP A 276 11.96 24.76 14.34
N LYS A 277 11.64 23.49 14.10
CA LYS A 277 10.41 23.07 13.43
C LYS A 277 9.23 23.03 14.41
N ARG A 278 8.04 23.37 13.92
CA ARG A 278 6.79 23.20 14.68
C ARG A 278 6.27 21.77 14.59
N ILE A 279 6.46 21.12 13.44
CA ILE A 279 5.97 19.77 13.18
C ILE A 279 7.12 18.93 12.63
N VAL A 280 7.38 17.78 13.25
CA VAL A 280 8.36 16.80 12.77
C VAL A 280 7.63 15.51 12.48
N LEU A 281 7.57 15.12 11.22
CA LEU A 281 7.00 13.85 10.80
C LEU A 281 8.11 12.81 10.63
N LEU A 282 8.00 11.71 11.39
CA LEU A 282 8.95 10.60 11.40
C LEU A 282 8.31 9.38 10.74
N GLY A 283 8.87 9.00 9.61
CA GLY A 283 8.43 7.87 8.79
C GLY A 283 8.94 6.52 9.25
N GLU A 284 8.49 5.50 8.52
CA GLU A 284 9.09 4.18 8.49
C GLU A 284 8.78 3.51 7.15
N CYS A 285 9.76 2.83 6.54
CA CYS A 285 9.50 2.02 5.35
C CYS A 285 8.86 0.66 5.69
N SER A 286 8.75 0.32 6.98
CA SER A 286 8.03 -0.85 7.46
C SER A 286 7.40 -0.65 8.83
N HIS A 287 6.16 -1.12 9.02
CA HIS A 287 5.48 -1.03 10.32
C HIS A 287 5.99 -2.00 11.39
N GLY A 288 6.72 -3.04 10.98
CA GLY A 288 7.09 -4.17 11.83
C GLY A 288 8.57 -4.26 12.17
N THR A 289 9.31 -3.15 12.11
CA THR A 289 10.77 -3.14 12.28
C THR A 289 11.21 -2.44 13.56
N SER A 290 11.95 -3.16 14.41
CA SER A 290 12.37 -2.75 15.75
C SER A 290 13.21 -1.46 15.76
N GLU A 291 14.21 -1.37 14.88
CA GLU A 291 15.11 -0.22 14.79
C GLU A 291 14.35 1.09 14.53
N PHE A 292 13.28 1.04 13.72
CA PHE A 292 12.47 2.22 13.41
C PHE A 292 11.70 2.72 14.62
N TYR A 293 11.08 1.84 15.43
CA TYR A 293 10.46 2.25 16.69
C TYR A 293 11.48 2.84 17.66
N ARG A 294 12.63 2.18 17.82
CA ARG A 294 13.68 2.62 18.76
C ARG A 294 14.27 3.98 18.36
N ALA A 295 14.53 4.18 17.07
CA ALA A 295 15.04 5.45 16.55
C ALA A 295 14.00 6.57 16.63
N ARG A 296 12.74 6.32 16.22
CA ARG A 296 11.64 7.30 16.38
C ARG A 296 11.44 7.67 17.85
N ALA A 297 11.51 6.70 18.75
CA ALA A 297 11.45 6.94 20.19
C ALA A 297 12.61 7.84 20.64
N ALA A 298 13.86 7.53 20.28
CA ALA A 298 15.02 8.33 20.68
C ALA A 298 14.94 9.79 20.19
N ILE A 299 14.56 10.01 18.93
CA ILE A 299 14.36 11.35 18.35
C ILE A 299 13.24 12.08 19.11
N THR A 300 12.10 11.42 19.30
CA THR A 300 10.93 12.02 19.97
C THR A 300 11.24 12.39 21.41
N ARG A 301 11.95 11.51 22.15
CA ARG A 301 12.41 11.79 23.52
C ARG A 301 13.25 13.06 23.57
N ARG A 302 14.19 13.22 22.65
CA ARG A 302 15.04 14.41 22.55
C ARG A 302 14.23 15.68 22.27
N LEU A 303 13.32 15.62 21.30
CA LEU A 303 12.45 16.73 20.92
C LEU A 303 11.53 17.17 22.09
N VAL A 304 10.98 16.22 22.85
CA VAL A 304 10.13 16.51 24.00
C VAL A 304 10.96 17.06 25.18
N GLU A 305 12.08 16.44 25.53
CA GLU A 305 12.88 16.82 26.71
C GLU A 305 13.65 18.13 26.56
N ARG A 306 14.11 18.44 25.34
CA ARG A 306 15.01 19.58 25.10
C ARG A 306 14.37 20.69 24.29
N HIS A 307 13.42 20.37 23.42
CA HIS A 307 12.94 21.27 22.37
C HIS A 307 11.44 21.60 22.49
N GLY A 308 10.81 21.23 23.61
CA GLY A 308 9.46 21.68 23.95
C GLY A 308 8.35 21.07 23.10
N PHE A 309 8.60 19.95 22.43
CA PHE A 309 7.54 19.20 21.76
C PHE A 309 6.57 18.61 22.79
N ASN A 310 5.27 18.77 22.54
CA ASN A 310 4.23 18.48 23.53
C ASN A 310 3.01 17.74 22.95
N ILE A 311 3.08 17.35 21.68
CA ILE A 311 2.13 16.47 21.01
C ILE A 311 2.93 15.34 20.38
N VAL A 312 2.60 14.10 20.72
CA VAL A 312 2.97 12.91 19.94
C VAL A 312 1.70 12.41 19.27
N ALA A 313 1.68 12.43 17.95
CA ALA A 313 0.57 11.95 17.15
C ALA A 313 1.01 10.71 16.34
N VAL A 314 0.16 9.70 16.24
CA VAL A 314 0.50 8.44 15.57
C VAL A 314 -0.56 8.03 14.55
N GLU A 315 -0.15 7.25 13.54
CA GLU A 315 -1.03 6.53 12.61
C GLU A 315 -1.77 5.40 13.34
N ALA A 316 -2.70 5.79 14.19
CA ALA A 316 -3.55 4.89 14.94
C ALA A 316 -4.91 5.52 15.17
N ASP A 317 -5.89 4.66 15.42
CA ASP A 317 -7.26 5.07 15.70
C ASP A 317 -7.34 5.97 16.93
N TRP A 318 -8.11 7.06 16.82
CA TRP A 318 -8.29 8.03 17.90
C TRP A 318 -8.73 7.40 19.24
N PRO A 319 -9.75 6.53 19.30
CA PRO A 319 -10.22 5.95 20.57
C PRO A 319 -9.16 5.08 21.27
N ASP A 320 -8.44 4.25 20.52
CA ASP A 320 -7.38 3.39 21.08
C ASP A 320 -6.20 4.24 21.61
N ALA A 321 -5.80 5.26 20.84
CA ALA A 321 -4.77 6.19 21.28
C ALA A 321 -5.22 7.03 22.49
N ALA A 322 -6.52 7.30 22.67
CA ALA A 322 -7.05 8.02 23.83
C ALA A 322 -6.88 7.23 25.15
N ILE A 323 -6.86 5.89 25.09
CA ILE A 323 -6.52 5.03 26.25
C ILE A 323 -5.06 5.27 26.66
N VAL A 324 -4.14 5.24 25.69
CA VAL A 324 -2.71 5.54 25.93
C VAL A 324 -2.53 6.98 26.39
N HIS A 325 -3.26 7.94 25.82
CA HIS A 325 -3.26 9.34 26.21
C HIS A 325 -3.55 9.51 27.69
N ARG A 326 -4.67 8.97 28.17
CA ARG A 326 -5.06 9.02 29.59
C ARG A 326 -3.97 8.44 30.48
N TYR A 327 -3.43 7.29 30.07
CA TYR A 327 -2.33 6.65 30.77
C TYR A 327 -1.09 7.55 30.88
N VAL A 328 -0.60 8.14 29.79
CA VAL A 328 0.59 9.00 29.86
C VAL A 328 0.32 10.34 30.54
N MET A 329 -0.93 10.79 30.58
CA MET A 329 -1.36 12.03 31.25
C MET A 329 -1.60 11.85 32.75
N LEU A 330 -1.39 10.64 33.29
CA LEU A 330 -1.60 10.27 34.70
C LEU A 330 -3.06 10.38 35.14
N ASP A 331 -3.97 10.06 34.23
CA ASP A 331 -5.39 9.90 34.54
C ASP A 331 -5.64 8.49 35.09
N GLU A 332 -6.31 8.40 36.25
CA GLU A 332 -6.55 7.14 36.97
C GLU A 332 -7.82 6.41 36.51
N ARG A 333 -8.55 6.95 35.52
CA ARG A 333 -9.70 6.28 34.94
C ARG A 333 -9.29 4.93 34.33
N ARG A 334 -10.04 3.88 34.68
CA ARG A 334 -9.85 2.53 34.14
C ARG A 334 -10.71 2.36 32.90
N ASP A 335 -10.05 1.91 31.83
CA ASP A 335 -10.72 1.48 30.61
C ASP A 335 -11.07 0.00 30.69
N ALA A 336 -12.17 -0.40 30.05
CA ALA A 336 -12.70 -1.76 30.12
C ALA A 336 -11.85 -2.76 29.32
N ASP A 337 -11.35 -2.33 28.16
CA ASP A 337 -10.58 -3.14 27.23
C ASP A 337 -9.21 -2.51 26.94
N PRO A 338 -8.17 -3.33 26.69
CA PRO A 338 -6.87 -2.84 26.24
C PRO A 338 -6.95 -2.23 24.82
N PRO A 339 -6.15 -1.21 24.45
CA PRO A 339 -6.17 -0.63 23.11
C PRO A 339 -5.52 -1.55 22.07
N PHE A 340 -5.74 -1.22 20.79
CA PHE A 340 -5.12 -1.83 19.61
C PHE A 340 -5.40 -3.34 19.46
N GLN A 341 -6.63 -3.76 19.77
CA GLN A 341 -7.08 -5.16 19.61
C GLN A 341 -7.44 -5.55 18.17
N ARG A 342 -7.53 -4.57 17.27
CA ARG A 342 -7.86 -4.79 15.86
C ARG A 342 -6.61 -5.14 15.07
N PHE A 343 -6.80 -5.79 13.93
CA PHE A 343 -5.71 -6.04 13.00
C PHE A 343 -5.12 -4.71 12.48
N PRO A 344 -3.78 -4.59 12.40
CA PRO A 344 -2.78 -5.51 12.97
C PRO A 344 -2.66 -5.34 14.49
N THR A 345 -2.72 -6.44 15.23
CA THR A 345 -2.69 -6.40 16.71
C THR A 345 -1.32 -6.13 17.29
N TRP A 346 -0.27 -6.08 16.48
CA TRP A 346 1.13 -6.02 16.92
C TRP A 346 1.82 -4.68 16.62
N MET A 347 1.28 -3.89 15.68
CA MET A 347 1.90 -2.64 15.22
C MET A 347 2.10 -1.65 16.36
N TRP A 348 1.09 -1.46 17.20
CA TRP A 348 1.20 -0.63 18.40
C TRP A 348 1.26 -1.45 19.70
N ARG A 349 1.22 -2.79 19.64
CA ARG A 349 1.36 -3.67 20.81
C ARG A 349 2.65 -4.49 20.75
N ASN A 350 3.77 -3.79 20.90
CA ASN A 350 5.10 -4.38 20.94
C ASN A 350 5.93 -3.78 22.08
N GLU A 351 7.03 -4.46 22.42
CA GLU A 351 7.91 -4.07 23.51
C GLU A 351 8.56 -2.70 23.28
N GLU A 352 8.96 -2.38 22.04
CA GLU A 352 9.61 -1.12 21.69
C GLU A 352 8.70 0.08 21.93
N PHE A 353 7.46 -0.01 21.48
CA PHE A 353 6.46 1.03 21.68
C PHE A 353 6.00 1.12 23.15
N ALA A 354 5.81 -0.01 23.83
CA ALA A 354 5.49 -0.03 25.25
C ALA A 354 6.57 0.68 26.09
N ALA A 355 7.85 0.46 25.78
CA ALA A 355 8.97 1.15 26.43
C ALA A 355 8.95 2.67 26.18
N PHE A 356 8.50 3.12 25.00
CA PHE A 356 8.30 4.54 24.73
C PHE A 356 7.14 5.13 25.55
N VAL A 357 6.00 4.45 25.62
CA VAL A 357 4.83 4.86 26.43
C VAL A 357 5.17 4.98 27.92
N GLU A 358 5.91 4.01 28.47
CA GLU A 358 6.39 4.05 29.86
C GLU A 358 7.30 5.24 30.12
N TRP A 359 8.25 5.50 29.21
CA TRP A 359 9.10 6.67 29.31
C TRP A 359 8.27 7.97 29.28
N LEU A 360 7.28 8.08 28.39
CA LEU A 360 6.47 9.28 28.23
C LEU A 360 5.64 9.56 29.49
N ARG A 361 5.06 8.51 30.09
CA ARG A 361 4.38 8.61 31.39
C ARG A 361 5.34 9.07 32.49
N ALA A 362 6.53 8.50 32.57
CA ALA A 362 7.54 8.88 33.57
C ALA A 362 8.05 10.32 33.37
N HIS A 363 8.14 10.79 32.12
CA HIS A 363 8.44 12.18 31.78
C HIS A 363 7.30 13.11 32.24
N ASN A 364 6.06 12.80 31.90
CA ASN A 364 4.89 13.58 32.29
C ASN A 364 4.66 13.61 33.82
N GLY A 365 5.04 12.54 34.53
CA GLY A 365 5.07 12.48 36.00
C GLY A 365 5.97 13.52 36.67
N ARG A 366 7.03 13.93 35.97
CA ARG A 366 8.00 14.94 36.44
C ARG A 366 7.73 16.34 35.88
N THR A 367 6.72 16.47 35.03
CA THR A 367 6.42 17.69 34.27
C THR A 367 5.14 18.34 34.80
N ARG A 368 5.09 19.68 34.81
CA ARG A 368 3.86 20.40 35.18
C ARG A 368 2.72 20.05 34.20
N ARG A 369 1.50 20.01 34.71
CA ARG A 369 0.30 19.57 33.97
C ARG A 369 0.10 20.31 32.63
N ASP A 370 0.36 21.61 32.59
CA ASP A 370 0.23 22.45 31.39
C ASP A 370 1.31 22.21 30.33
N ALA A 371 2.48 21.70 30.74
CA ALA A 371 3.61 21.40 29.87
C ALA A 371 3.72 19.91 29.50
N ARG A 372 2.79 19.06 29.96
CA ARG A 372 2.80 17.63 29.64
C ARG A 372 2.63 17.39 28.15
N CYS A 373 3.33 16.37 27.67
CA CYS A 373 3.24 15.92 26.30
C CYS A 373 2.08 14.93 26.14
N GLY A 374 1.13 15.26 25.26
CA GLY A 374 0.00 14.39 24.95
C GLY A 374 0.36 13.29 23.95
N PHE A 375 -0.40 12.21 23.96
CA PHE A 375 -0.35 11.14 22.96
C PHE A 375 -1.69 11.06 22.22
N HIS A 376 -1.70 11.01 20.89
CA HIS A 376 -2.94 11.12 20.10
C HIS A 376 -2.90 10.23 18.85
N GLY A 377 -4.04 9.67 18.48
CA GLY A 377 -4.23 8.99 17.20
C GLY A 377 -4.63 10.01 16.13
N LEU A 378 -4.38 9.70 14.87
CA LEU A 378 -4.80 10.53 13.73
C LEU A 378 -5.85 9.82 12.86
N ASP A 379 -5.96 8.50 12.95
CA ASP A 379 -6.69 7.66 12.00
C ASP A 379 -8.17 7.44 12.37
N MET A 380 -8.94 6.92 11.41
CA MET A 380 -10.41 6.95 11.42
C MET A 380 -11.13 5.59 11.41
N TYR A 381 -10.44 4.46 11.55
CA TYR A 381 -11.06 3.14 11.35
C TYR A 381 -11.99 2.68 12.48
N SER A 382 -12.02 3.39 13.61
CA SER A 382 -12.79 3.05 14.82
C SER A 382 -14.15 3.76 14.93
N LEU A 383 -15.00 3.66 13.89
CA LEU A 383 -16.33 4.28 13.86
C LEU A 383 -17.18 3.98 15.11
N SER A 384 -17.24 2.71 15.53
CA SER A 384 -18.11 2.26 16.63
C SER A 384 -17.64 2.78 18.00
N ALA A 385 -16.34 2.69 18.27
CA ALA A 385 -15.76 3.22 19.50
C ALA A 385 -15.90 4.75 19.57
N SER A 386 -15.79 5.44 18.43
CA SER A 386 -16.03 6.90 18.39
C SER A 386 -17.49 7.29 18.61
N VAL A 387 -18.45 6.50 18.11
CA VAL A 387 -19.88 6.70 18.44
C VAL A 387 -20.11 6.52 19.94
N GLU A 388 -19.58 5.45 20.54
CA GLU A 388 -19.71 5.18 21.98
C GLU A 388 -19.09 6.31 22.82
N ALA A 389 -17.89 6.79 22.47
CA ALA A 389 -17.23 7.90 23.16
C ALA A 389 -18.08 9.20 23.15
N VAL A 390 -18.72 9.52 22.01
CA VAL A 390 -19.64 10.67 21.92
C VAL A 390 -20.87 10.47 22.82
N LEU A 391 -21.46 9.28 22.79
CA LEU A 391 -22.66 8.97 23.59
C LEU A 391 -22.36 9.00 25.09
N ASP A 392 -21.23 8.44 25.52
CA ASP A 392 -20.78 8.43 26.92
C ASP A 392 -20.54 9.84 27.47
N TYR A 393 -19.95 10.72 26.66
CA TYR A 393 -19.80 12.13 27.02
C TYR A 393 -21.17 12.83 27.16
N LEU A 394 -22.07 12.61 26.20
CA LEU A 394 -23.40 13.24 26.20
C LEU A 394 -24.27 12.70 27.34
N ASP A 395 -24.21 11.41 27.68
CA ASP A 395 -24.97 10.87 28.80
C ASP A 395 -24.60 11.53 30.13
N ARG A 396 -23.33 11.92 30.29
CA ARG A 396 -22.84 12.62 31.50
C ARG A 396 -23.16 14.11 31.49
N SER A 397 -23.09 14.74 30.32
CA SER A 397 -23.14 16.21 30.19
C SER A 397 -24.51 16.76 29.79
N ASP A 398 -25.26 16.02 28.96
CA ASP A 398 -26.55 16.40 28.40
C ASP A 398 -27.37 15.17 27.94
N PRO A 399 -28.10 14.50 28.86
CA PRO A 399 -28.86 13.29 28.54
C PRO A 399 -29.91 13.46 27.43
N ASN A 400 -30.43 14.68 27.24
CA ASN A 400 -31.37 14.98 26.16
C ASN A 400 -30.65 15.00 24.81
N ALA A 401 -29.46 15.62 24.73
CA ALA A 401 -28.61 15.54 23.55
C ALA A 401 -28.14 14.10 23.28
N ALA A 402 -27.88 13.31 24.32
CA ALA A 402 -27.53 11.90 24.18
C ALA A 402 -28.67 11.08 23.53
N ARG A 403 -29.93 11.35 23.89
CA ARG A 403 -31.09 10.72 23.22
C ARG A 403 -31.15 11.06 21.73
N ILE A 404 -30.94 12.33 21.38
CA ILE A 404 -30.93 12.80 19.99
C ILE A 404 -29.76 12.18 19.21
N ALA A 405 -28.57 12.09 19.82
CA ALA A 405 -27.40 11.46 19.21
C ALA A 405 -27.63 9.97 18.93
N ARG A 406 -28.28 9.23 19.84
CA ARG A 406 -28.68 7.83 19.61
C ARG A 406 -29.64 7.68 18.43
N GLU A 407 -30.61 8.59 18.29
CA GLU A 407 -31.54 8.60 17.16
C GLU A 407 -30.80 8.86 15.84
N ARG A 408 -29.86 9.83 15.82
CA ARG A 408 -29.08 10.19 14.62
C ARG A 408 -28.08 9.12 14.21
N TYR A 409 -27.38 8.51 15.16
CA TYR A 409 -26.46 7.39 14.90
C TYR A 409 -27.18 6.05 14.70
N GLY A 410 -28.50 5.99 14.90
CA GLY A 410 -29.31 4.78 14.73
C GLY A 410 -29.19 4.14 13.35
N CYS A 411 -28.91 4.93 12.30
CA CYS A 411 -28.66 4.40 10.95
C CYS A 411 -27.31 3.66 10.83
N LEU A 412 -26.35 3.93 11.72
CA LEU A 412 -25.03 3.29 11.75
C LEU A 412 -25.03 2.00 12.59
N THR A 413 -25.94 1.89 13.57
CA THR A 413 -25.98 0.80 14.58
C THR A 413 -25.99 -0.63 14.00
N PRO A 414 -26.71 -0.96 12.91
CA PRO A 414 -26.69 -2.32 12.36
C PRO A 414 -25.35 -2.75 11.75
N TRP A 415 -24.48 -1.79 11.42
CA TRP A 415 -23.29 -2.01 10.59
C TRP A 415 -21.97 -1.71 11.31
N GLN A 416 -22.05 -1.25 12.56
CA GLN A 416 -20.90 -0.96 13.44
C GLN A 416 -19.89 -2.10 13.60
N LYS A 417 -20.29 -3.35 13.31
CA LYS A 417 -19.42 -4.53 13.44
C LYS A 417 -18.81 -5.01 12.12
N ASP A 418 -19.27 -4.48 10.97
CA ASP A 418 -18.78 -4.89 9.65
C ASP A 418 -18.79 -3.71 8.65
N PRO A 419 -17.65 -3.00 8.50
CA PRO A 419 -17.50 -1.88 7.57
C PRO A 419 -17.75 -2.25 6.10
N LEU A 420 -17.55 -3.52 5.72
CA LEU A 420 -17.73 -3.97 4.33
C LEU A 420 -19.21 -4.11 3.94
N VAL A 421 -20.07 -4.27 4.94
CA VAL A 421 -21.51 -4.32 4.74
C VAL A 421 -22.09 -2.90 4.75
N TYR A 422 -21.51 -2.00 5.54
CA TYR A 422 -21.91 -0.59 5.58
C TYR A 422 -21.78 0.10 4.23
N GLY A 423 -20.62 0.05 3.57
CA GLY A 423 -20.46 0.80 2.32
C GLY A 423 -21.26 0.24 1.14
N ARG A 424 -21.57 -1.07 1.14
CA ARG A 424 -22.57 -1.65 0.22
C ARG A 424 -23.99 -1.15 0.50
N ALA A 425 -24.37 -1.02 1.78
CA ALA A 425 -25.68 -0.50 2.18
C ALA A 425 -25.84 1.02 1.92
N ALA A 426 -24.77 1.79 2.08
CA ALA A 426 -24.71 3.24 1.84
C ALA A 426 -24.92 3.63 0.37
N MET A 427 -24.84 2.67 -0.56
CA MET A 427 -25.14 2.84 -1.99
C MET A 427 -26.65 2.75 -2.30
N SER A 428 -27.49 2.35 -1.34
CA SER A 428 -28.95 2.27 -1.53
C SER A 428 -29.62 3.62 -1.26
N SER A 429 -30.68 3.94 -2.01
CA SER A 429 -31.49 5.17 -1.84
C SER A 429 -32.18 5.27 -0.47
N ALA A 430 -32.20 4.18 0.32
CA ALA A 430 -32.69 4.17 1.70
C ALA A 430 -31.71 4.84 2.70
N PHE A 431 -30.47 5.14 2.28
CA PHE A 431 -29.38 5.62 3.13
C PHE A 431 -28.88 7.06 2.81
N GLU A 432 -29.57 7.79 1.93
CA GLU A 432 -29.20 9.18 1.60
C GLU A 432 -29.26 10.12 2.82
N ASN A 433 -30.18 9.89 3.77
CA ASN A 433 -30.41 10.79 4.90
C ASN A 433 -29.51 10.55 6.14
N CYS A 434 -28.64 9.53 6.12
CA CYS A 434 -27.80 9.18 7.28
C CYS A 434 -26.62 10.16 7.44
N GLU A 435 -26.03 10.61 6.33
CA GLU A 435 -24.94 11.60 6.31
C GLU A 435 -25.40 12.93 6.94
N ASP A 436 -26.56 13.43 6.55
CA ASP A 436 -27.16 14.65 7.10
C ASP A 436 -27.34 14.58 8.62
N ALA A 437 -27.75 13.41 9.14
CA ALA A 437 -27.94 13.19 10.57
C ALA A 437 -26.61 13.20 11.34
N VAL A 438 -25.55 12.59 10.78
CA VAL A 438 -24.20 12.57 11.36
C VAL A 438 -23.59 13.98 11.34
N ILE A 439 -23.71 14.71 10.22
CA ILE A 439 -23.25 16.10 10.11
C ILE A 439 -24.00 16.99 11.10
N ALA A 440 -25.32 16.83 11.23
CA ALA A 440 -26.12 17.57 12.20
C ALA A 440 -25.66 17.31 13.65
N GLN A 441 -25.25 16.07 13.97
CA GLN A 441 -24.70 15.75 15.28
C GLN A 441 -23.36 16.44 15.54
N LEU A 442 -22.45 16.44 14.56
CA LEU A 442 -21.19 17.18 14.64
C LEU A 442 -21.43 18.69 14.82
N GLN A 443 -22.37 19.27 14.06
CA GLN A 443 -22.73 20.68 14.18
C GLN A 443 -23.29 21.04 15.55
N ASP A 444 -24.05 20.15 16.19
CA ASP A 444 -24.57 20.36 17.54
C ASP A 444 -23.44 20.27 18.59
N MET A 445 -22.50 19.35 18.45
CA MET A 445 -21.29 19.28 19.31
C MET A 445 -20.47 20.57 19.20
N LEU A 446 -20.20 21.05 17.99
CA LEU A 446 -19.47 22.29 17.74
C LEU A 446 -20.19 23.52 18.29
N ARG A 447 -21.53 23.56 18.24
CA ARG A 447 -22.34 24.64 18.84
C ARG A 447 -22.39 24.57 20.36
N GLY A 448 -22.35 23.37 20.95
CA GLY A 448 -22.34 23.14 22.39
C GLY A 448 -21.15 23.79 23.11
N ARG A 449 -20.04 24.01 22.40
CA ARG A 449 -18.84 24.75 22.87
C ARG A 449 -19.15 26.14 23.42
N ILE A 450 -20.19 26.80 22.89
CA ILE A 450 -20.55 28.18 23.28
C ILE A 450 -21.26 28.22 24.64
N ALA A 451 -21.77 27.08 25.15
CA ALA A 451 -22.64 27.04 26.32
C ALA A 451 -21.99 26.50 27.61
N ARG A 452 -20.85 25.78 27.56
CA ARG A 452 -20.32 25.02 28.70
C ARG A 452 -18.80 25.14 28.85
N ALA A 453 -18.35 26.15 29.59
CA ALA A 453 -16.93 26.50 29.78
C ALA A 453 -16.25 25.79 30.98
N GLY A 454 -16.49 24.49 31.19
CA GLY A 454 -16.06 23.80 32.41
C GLY A 454 -15.22 22.53 32.24
N ASP A 455 -15.14 21.96 31.03
CA ASP A 455 -14.53 20.64 30.79
C ASP A 455 -13.93 20.53 29.38
N ASP A 456 -12.99 21.43 29.09
CA ASP A 456 -12.46 21.67 27.74
C ASP A 456 -11.78 20.42 27.13
N ASP A 457 -11.09 19.60 27.94
CA ASP A 457 -10.39 18.40 27.46
C ASP A 457 -11.37 17.28 27.06
N LEU A 458 -12.39 17.00 27.88
CA LEU A 458 -13.41 15.99 27.57
C LEU A 458 -14.33 16.44 26.43
N HIS A 459 -14.64 17.74 26.38
CA HIS A 459 -15.38 18.30 25.26
C HIS A 459 -14.56 18.22 23.95
N PHE A 460 -13.25 18.48 24.00
CA PHE A 460 -12.38 18.35 22.84
C PHE A 460 -12.33 16.90 22.35
N ASP A 461 -12.10 15.93 23.24
CA ASP A 461 -12.09 14.50 22.90
C ASP A 461 -13.42 14.04 22.27
N ALA A 462 -14.55 14.40 22.88
CA ALA A 462 -15.86 14.07 22.33
C ALA A 462 -16.11 14.76 20.96
N THR A 463 -15.63 15.99 20.78
CA THR A 463 -15.73 16.70 19.49
C THR A 463 -14.86 16.04 18.42
N GLN A 464 -13.66 15.57 18.76
CA GLN A 464 -12.82 14.83 17.81
C GLN A 464 -13.47 13.51 17.40
N ASN A 465 -14.02 12.75 18.35
CA ASN A 465 -14.78 11.55 18.03
C ASN A 465 -15.98 11.86 17.11
N ALA A 466 -16.69 12.97 17.31
CA ALA A 466 -17.77 13.38 16.41
C ALA A 466 -17.27 13.72 14.99
N ARG A 467 -16.10 14.36 14.84
CA ARG A 467 -15.47 14.60 13.53
C ARG A 467 -15.05 13.31 12.85
N LEU A 468 -14.50 12.37 13.62
CA LEU A 468 -14.12 11.04 13.15
C LEU A 468 -15.35 10.31 12.62
N VAL A 469 -16.46 10.28 13.36
CA VAL A 469 -17.70 9.64 12.89
C VAL A 469 -18.18 10.22 11.55
N ALA A 470 -18.16 11.56 11.39
CA ALA A 470 -18.51 12.21 10.13
C ALA A 470 -17.54 11.87 8.99
N SER A 471 -16.24 11.83 9.27
CA SER A 471 -15.21 11.50 8.28
C SER A 471 -15.28 10.03 7.88
N ALA A 472 -15.47 9.12 8.83
CA ALA A 472 -15.59 7.69 8.62
C ALA A 472 -16.85 7.32 7.83
N GLU A 473 -17.99 7.98 8.09
CA GLU A 473 -19.22 7.86 7.27
C GLU A 473 -18.91 8.14 5.79
N ARG A 474 -18.31 9.29 5.52
CA ARG A 474 -17.95 9.73 4.17
C ARG A 474 -16.86 8.85 3.55
N TYR A 475 -15.89 8.40 4.35
CA TYR A 475 -14.84 7.47 3.95
C TYR A 475 -15.43 6.17 3.43
N TYR A 476 -16.28 5.49 4.22
CA TYR A 476 -16.84 4.21 3.82
C TYR A 476 -17.80 4.34 2.63
N ARG A 477 -18.47 5.48 2.46
CA ARG A 477 -19.25 5.79 1.25
C ARG A 477 -18.38 5.96 0.00
N THR A 478 -17.17 6.50 0.17
CA THR A 478 -16.22 6.79 -0.92
C THR A 478 -15.32 5.60 -1.26
N MET A 479 -15.06 4.71 -0.29
CA MET A 479 -14.25 3.50 -0.42
C MET A 479 -14.73 2.58 -1.57
N TYR A 480 -16.04 2.59 -1.87
CA TYR A 480 -16.66 1.83 -2.97
C TYR A 480 -16.86 2.64 -4.27
N ARG A 481 -16.19 3.79 -4.40
CA ARG A 481 -16.31 4.66 -5.57
C ARG A 481 -14.95 4.94 -6.21
N SER A 482 -13.93 5.19 -5.39
CA SER A 482 -12.58 5.48 -5.87
C SER A 482 -11.53 5.25 -4.78
N ALA A 483 -10.54 4.41 -5.06
CA ALA A 483 -9.43 4.11 -4.15
C ALA A 483 -8.63 5.38 -3.80
N ALA A 484 -8.29 6.20 -4.80
CA ALA A 484 -7.58 7.48 -4.60
C ALA A 484 -8.40 8.47 -3.75
N GLN A 485 -9.72 8.57 -3.98
CA GLN A 485 -10.55 9.46 -3.16
C GLN A 485 -10.68 8.97 -1.72
N SER A 486 -10.77 7.66 -1.48
CA SER A 486 -10.76 7.12 -0.12
C SER A 486 -9.43 7.35 0.58
N TRP A 487 -8.31 7.18 -0.13
CA TRP A 487 -6.97 7.50 0.38
C TRP A 487 -6.88 8.98 0.77
N ASN A 488 -7.23 9.87 -0.15
CA ASN A 488 -7.17 11.32 0.07
C ASN A 488 -8.03 11.75 1.23
N LEU A 489 -9.21 11.14 1.40
CA LEU A 489 -10.10 11.44 2.52
C LEU A 489 -9.49 11.01 3.86
N ARG A 490 -8.87 9.82 3.93
CA ARG A 490 -8.19 9.34 5.13
C ARG A 490 -7.02 10.24 5.51
N ASP A 491 -6.13 10.55 4.58
CA ASP A 491 -4.97 11.41 4.85
C ASP A 491 -5.36 12.85 5.14
N THR A 492 -6.39 13.38 4.47
CA THR A 492 -6.95 14.70 4.79
C THR A 492 -7.48 14.74 6.23
N HIS A 493 -8.18 13.69 6.67
CA HIS A 493 -8.64 13.62 8.06
C HIS A 493 -7.50 13.54 9.08
N MET A 494 -6.46 12.74 8.80
CA MET A 494 -5.27 12.68 9.66
C MET A 494 -4.63 14.07 9.79
N PHE A 495 -4.51 14.78 8.67
CA PHE A 495 -4.00 16.14 8.63
C PHE A 495 -4.89 17.14 9.39
N GLU A 496 -6.21 17.14 9.17
CA GLU A 496 -7.16 18.00 9.88
C GLU A 496 -7.16 17.73 11.40
N THR A 497 -7.00 16.47 11.80
CA THR A 497 -6.87 16.07 13.20
C THR A 497 -5.60 16.66 13.82
N LEU A 498 -4.47 16.62 13.10
CA LEU A 498 -3.24 17.29 13.51
C LEU A 498 -3.40 18.81 13.63
N GLU A 499 -4.06 19.47 12.66
CA GLU A 499 -4.35 20.91 12.76
C GLU A 499 -5.19 21.23 14.01
N ASN A 500 -6.19 20.41 14.32
CA ASN A 500 -7.01 20.59 15.51
C ASN A 500 -6.21 20.41 16.80
N LEU A 501 -5.28 19.46 16.86
CA LEU A 501 -4.38 19.25 18.00
C LEU A 501 -3.47 20.47 18.22
N LEU A 502 -2.86 20.98 17.14
CA LEU A 502 -2.03 22.18 17.19
C LEU A 502 -2.84 23.40 17.63
N ALA A 503 -4.05 23.57 17.10
CA ALA A 503 -4.95 24.66 17.47
C ALA A 503 -5.38 24.60 18.95
N ALA A 504 -5.60 23.39 19.49
CA ALA A 504 -5.95 23.21 20.91
C ALA A 504 -4.81 23.59 21.86
N LYS A 505 -3.54 23.39 21.44
CA LYS A 505 -2.36 23.84 22.18
C LYS A 505 -1.98 25.31 21.92
N GLY A 506 -2.62 25.96 20.94
CA GLY A 506 -2.32 27.33 20.54
C GLY A 506 -0.90 27.49 19.99
N ASP A 507 -0.29 28.65 20.24
CA ASP A 507 1.04 29.00 19.72
C ASP A 507 2.18 28.13 20.29
N GLY A 508 1.94 27.47 21.43
CA GLY A 508 2.88 26.54 22.05
C GLY A 508 2.78 25.10 21.53
N GLY A 509 1.87 24.80 20.60
CA GLY A 509 1.68 23.46 20.07
C GLY A 509 2.80 23.07 19.11
N ARG A 510 3.57 22.04 19.47
CA ARG A 510 4.62 21.44 18.64
C ARG A 510 4.49 19.93 18.63
N ALA A 511 4.46 19.34 17.44
CA ALA A 511 4.05 17.96 17.23
C ALA A 511 5.14 17.10 16.62
N VAL A 512 5.28 15.88 17.14
CA VAL A 512 5.99 14.79 16.47
C VAL A 512 4.95 13.80 15.97
N VAL A 513 4.98 13.47 14.67
CA VAL A 513 4.02 12.56 14.04
C VAL A 513 4.74 11.28 13.64
N TRP A 514 4.21 10.11 14.03
CA TRP A 514 4.73 8.80 13.60
C TRP A 514 3.72 8.14 12.67
N ALA A 515 4.10 7.94 11.42
CA ALA A 515 3.28 7.23 10.45
C ALA A 515 4.20 6.60 9.39
N HIS A 516 3.65 5.78 8.51
CA HIS A 516 4.42 5.17 7.42
C HIS A 516 5.03 6.23 6.47
N ASN A 517 6.13 5.90 5.77
CA ASN A 517 6.73 6.79 4.75
C ASN A 517 5.71 7.24 3.70
N SER A 518 4.73 6.39 3.37
CA SER A 518 3.63 6.71 2.44
C SER A 518 2.72 7.84 2.93
N HIS A 519 2.61 8.04 4.24
CA HIS A 519 1.78 9.10 4.84
C HIS A 519 2.56 10.39 5.10
N ILE A 520 3.85 10.28 5.45
CA ILE A 520 4.63 11.45 5.92
C ILE A 520 5.56 12.06 4.89
N GLY A 521 5.88 11.37 3.78
CA GLY A 521 6.66 11.97 2.69
C GLY A 521 5.83 13.01 1.93
N ASN A 522 6.43 13.75 1.00
CA ASN A 522 5.67 14.55 0.04
C ASN A 522 5.15 13.65 -1.11
N ALA A 523 3.85 13.34 -1.14
CA ALA A 523 3.26 12.45 -2.16
C ALA A 523 3.45 12.96 -3.60
N ALA A 524 3.50 14.28 -3.84
CA ALA A 524 3.81 14.85 -5.14
C ALA A 524 5.22 14.52 -5.67
N ALA A 525 6.09 13.94 -4.84
CA ALA A 525 7.41 13.46 -5.24
C ALA A 525 7.46 11.94 -5.52
N THR A 526 6.33 11.24 -5.49
CA THR A 526 6.22 9.79 -5.67
C THR A 526 5.13 9.43 -6.67
N GLU A 527 5.06 8.15 -7.08
CA GLU A 527 3.94 7.65 -7.91
C GLU A 527 2.56 7.86 -7.27
N MET A 528 2.48 8.05 -5.95
CA MET A 528 1.21 8.37 -5.27
C MET A 528 0.60 9.65 -5.84
N GLY A 529 1.35 10.75 -5.82
CA GLY A 529 0.88 12.02 -6.37
C GLY A 529 0.89 12.03 -7.90
N ASP A 530 1.98 11.59 -8.52
CA ASP A 530 2.19 11.74 -9.96
C ASP A 530 1.28 10.83 -10.82
N ILE A 531 0.94 9.64 -10.32
CA ILE A 531 0.20 8.61 -11.09
C ILE A 531 -1.17 8.34 -10.49
N ARG A 532 -1.26 8.24 -9.15
CA ARG A 532 -2.48 7.78 -8.46
C ARG A 532 -3.40 8.91 -8.02
N ASP A 533 -2.99 10.18 -8.18
CA ASP A 533 -3.76 11.36 -7.70
C ASP A 533 -4.02 11.29 -6.19
N GLU A 534 -3.08 10.68 -5.47
CA GLU A 534 -3.10 10.47 -4.03
C GLU A 534 -2.32 11.59 -3.32
N LEU A 535 -2.90 12.13 -2.26
CA LEU A 535 -2.31 13.08 -1.35
C LEU A 535 -1.95 12.38 -0.04
N ASN A 536 -1.04 12.97 0.73
CA ASN A 536 -0.71 12.45 2.05
C ASN A 536 -0.48 13.55 3.09
N VAL A 537 -0.41 13.15 4.35
CA VAL A 537 -0.21 14.07 5.49
C VAL A 537 1.04 14.93 5.32
N GLY A 538 2.15 14.34 4.84
CA GLY A 538 3.41 15.05 4.62
C GLY A 538 3.30 16.19 3.62
N GLN A 539 2.68 15.93 2.46
CA GLN A 539 2.40 16.96 1.46
C GLN A 539 1.49 18.06 2.02
N LEU A 540 0.36 17.69 2.65
CA LEU A 540 -0.58 18.66 3.22
C LEU A 540 0.07 19.53 4.31
N CYS A 541 0.92 18.93 5.16
CA CYS A 541 1.71 19.67 6.14
C CYS A 541 2.65 20.67 5.47
N ARG A 542 3.36 20.25 4.42
CA ARG A 542 4.28 21.14 3.69
C ARG A 542 3.55 22.32 3.05
N GLU A 543 2.42 22.07 2.39
CA GLU A 543 1.62 23.10 1.74
C GLU A 543 1.04 24.10 2.75
N ARG A 544 0.64 23.62 3.93
CA ARG A 544 0.02 24.45 4.97
C ARG A 544 1.01 25.26 5.79
N PHE A 545 2.10 24.64 6.21
CA PHE A 545 3.02 25.16 7.23
C PHE A 545 4.41 25.49 6.67
N GLY A 546 4.70 25.16 5.40
CA GLY A 546 5.95 25.52 4.74
C GLY A 546 7.18 24.97 5.48
N ASP A 547 8.11 25.87 5.79
CA ASP A 547 9.40 25.53 6.41
C ASP A 547 9.30 25.19 7.90
N ASP A 548 8.13 25.37 8.53
CA ASP A 548 7.91 24.97 9.93
C ASP A 548 7.77 23.45 10.10
N VAL A 549 7.85 22.69 9.00
CA VAL A 549 7.72 21.24 8.95
C VAL A 549 9.04 20.58 8.56
N ALA A 550 9.33 19.43 9.17
CA ALA A 550 10.34 18.50 8.67
C ALA A 550 9.74 17.13 8.42
N LEU A 551 10.04 16.54 7.26
CA LEU A 551 9.64 15.20 6.84
C LEU A 551 10.88 14.29 6.86
N ILE A 552 10.92 13.31 7.74
CA ILE A 552 12.08 12.43 7.93
C ILE A 552 11.69 10.99 7.59
N GLY A 553 12.18 10.49 6.46
CA GLY A 553 11.95 9.10 6.01
C GLY A 553 12.94 8.12 6.64
N PHE A 554 12.58 6.84 6.66
CA PHE A 554 13.47 5.76 7.12
C PHE A 554 13.54 4.65 6.08
N GLY A 555 14.68 3.93 6.02
CA GLY A 555 14.90 2.85 5.06
C GLY A 555 15.76 1.70 5.59
N THR A 556 15.63 0.54 4.94
CA THR A 556 16.49 -0.64 5.19
C THR A 556 16.78 -1.45 3.93
N HIS A 557 17.95 -2.10 3.88
CA HIS A 557 18.34 -2.96 2.78
C HIS A 557 17.80 -4.39 2.96
N ALA A 558 17.99 -4.99 4.13
CA ALA A 558 17.59 -6.37 4.41
C ALA A 558 17.30 -6.60 5.91
N GLY A 559 16.93 -7.82 6.27
CA GLY A 559 16.78 -8.25 7.66
C GLY A 559 15.49 -9.03 7.90
N THR A 560 14.81 -8.75 9.02
CA THR A 560 13.48 -9.31 9.31
C THR A 560 12.46 -8.22 9.62
N VAL A 561 11.19 -8.53 9.39
CA VAL A 561 10.05 -7.65 9.63
C VAL A 561 8.88 -8.46 10.20
N ALA A 562 8.16 -7.87 11.15
CA ALA A 562 6.85 -8.37 11.56
C ALA A 562 5.79 -7.93 10.55
N ALA A 563 5.10 -8.87 9.90
CA ALA A 563 4.06 -8.58 8.94
C ALA A 563 3.06 -9.73 8.86
N ALA A 564 1.94 -9.53 8.16
CA ALA A 564 1.06 -10.62 7.75
C ALA A 564 1.17 -10.85 6.24
N THR A 565 0.89 -12.08 5.77
CA THR A 565 0.81 -12.34 4.33
C THR A 565 -0.42 -11.69 3.69
N ASP A 566 -1.55 -11.68 4.41
CA ASP A 566 -2.84 -11.15 3.97
C ASP A 566 -3.50 -10.29 5.05
N TRP A 567 -4.46 -9.45 4.63
CA TRP A 567 -5.21 -8.61 5.56
C TRP A 567 -6.00 -9.46 6.55
N GLY A 568 -5.87 -9.17 7.85
CA GLY A 568 -6.48 -9.98 8.91
C GLY A 568 -5.75 -11.31 9.19
N GLY A 569 -4.64 -11.59 8.51
CA GLY A 569 -3.79 -12.75 8.74
C GLY A 569 -3.04 -12.69 10.08
N PRO A 570 -2.45 -13.82 10.53
CA PRO A 570 -1.62 -13.85 11.72
C PRO A 570 -0.35 -13.03 11.53
N LEU A 571 0.27 -12.64 12.64
CA LEU A 571 1.62 -12.09 12.64
C LEU A 571 2.64 -13.18 12.26
N GLU A 572 3.53 -12.83 11.34
CA GLU A 572 4.68 -13.63 10.94
C GLU A 572 5.97 -12.78 11.02
N VAL A 573 7.07 -13.42 11.40
CA VAL A 573 8.41 -12.82 11.28
C VAL A 573 8.97 -13.23 9.93
N MET A 574 8.95 -12.29 8.99
CA MET A 574 9.33 -12.52 7.60
C MET A 574 10.73 -11.98 7.31
N ARG A 575 11.44 -12.62 6.39
CA ARG A 575 12.74 -12.12 5.90
C ARG A 575 12.51 -11.03 4.86
N VAL A 576 13.07 -9.85 5.09
CA VAL A 576 13.12 -8.78 4.08
C VAL A 576 14.16 -9.15 3.04
N LEU A 577 13.75 -9.19 1.76
CA LEU A 577 14.67 -9.47 0.66
C LEU A 577 15.74 -8.37 0.55
N PRO A 578 16.98 -8.68 0.13
CA PRO A 578 17.95 -7.65 -0.22
C PRO A 578 17.36 -6.64 -1.19
N SER A 579 17.65 -5.35 -0.97
CA SER A 579 17.10 -4.31 -1.84
C SER A 579 17.59 -4.43 -3.29
N ARG A 580 16.75 -3.96 -4.21
CA ARG A 580 16.99 -4.04 -5.65
C ARG A 580 18.08 -3.07 -6.08
N ASP A 581 18.90 -3.47 -7.04
CA ASP A 581 19.99 -2.67 -7.60
C ASP A 581 19.56 -1.32 -8.19
N ASP A 582 18.31 -1.21 -8.63
CA ASP A 582 17.68 0.02 -9.14
C ASP A 582 17.00 0.90 -8.06
N SER A 583 17.15 0.58 -6.77
CA SER A 583 16.49 1.28 -5.66
C SER A 583 17.40 2.21 -4.87
N TYR A 584 16.82 3.16 -4.13
CA TYR A 584 17.58 4.00 -3.20
C TYR A 584 18.24 3.19 -2.09
N GLU A 585 17.54 2.20 -1.55
CA GLU A 585 18.04 1.33 -0.48
C GLU A 585 19.33 0.62 -0.89
N HIS A 586 19.46 0.23 -2.17
CA HIS A 586 20.70 -0.38 -2.64
C HIS A 586 21.84 0.63 -2.73
N ALA A 587 21.59 1.87 -3.16
CA ALA A 587 22.61 2.91 -3.16
C ALA A 587 23.09 3.26 -1.73
N PHE A 588 22.19 3.23 -0.74
CA PHE A 588 22.56 3.37 0.67
C PHE A 588 23.35 2.15 1.18
N HIS A 589 22.97 0.93 0.81
CA HIS A 589 23.74 -0.29 1.14
C HIS A 589 25.16 -0.25 0.57
N GLU A 590 25.31 0.06 -0.71
CA GLU A 590 26.61 0.19 -1.40
C GLU A 590 27.50 1.29 -0.81
N SER A 591 26.93 2.25 -0.08
CA SER A 591 27.71 3.29 0.61
C SER A 591 28.62 2.69 1.71
N GLY A 592 28.30 1.49 2.19
CA GLY A 592 29.02 0.79 3.26
C GLY A 592 28.76 1.36 4.66
N LEU A 593 27.82 2.29 4.80
CA LEU A 593 27.41 2.84 6.08
C LEU A 593 26.36 1.92 6.73
N PRO A 594 26.64 1.31 7.90
CA PRO A 594 25.68 0.42 8.55
C PRO A 594 24.45 1.18 9.02
N ARG A 595 24.63 2.45 9.44
CA ARG A 595 23.57 3.38 9.86
C ARG A 595 24.00 4.80 9.61
N CYS A 596 23.11 5.63 9.07
CA CYS A 596 23.40 7.03 8.86
C CYS A 596 22.15 7.90 8.80
N PHE A 597 22.37 9.21 8.90
CA PHE A 597 21.40 10.25 8.58
C PHE A 597 21.88 11.00 7.34
N ALA A 598 21.09 10.97 6.28
CA ALA A 598 21.27 11.82 5.12
C ALA A 598 20.41 13.09 5.30
N ASP A 599 21.06 14.25 5.38
CA ASP A 599 20.39 15.55 5.41
C ASP A 599 20.04 15.96 3.97
N LEU A 600 18.75 15.96 3.66
CA LEU A 600 18.19 16.24 2.33
C LEU A 600 17.57 17.63 2.24
N SER A 601 17.67 18.42 3.32
CA SER A 601 17.16 19.78 3.39
C SER A 601 17.99 20.74 2.52
N ALA A 602 17.56 21.99 2.44
CA ALA A 602 18.31 23.04 1.73
C ALA A 602 19.73 23.27 2.31
N ASP A 603 19.95 22.92 3.58
CA ASP A 603 21.24 23.04 4.26
C ASP A 603 22.14 21.78 4.11
N GLY A 604 21.62 20.73 3.47
CA GLY A 604 22.32 19.48 3.20
C GLY A 604 23.44 19.61 2.15
N ASP A 605 24.22 18.52 1.96
CA ASP A 605 25.21 18.47 0.89
C ASP A 605 24.52 18.55 -0.47
N ARG A 606 24.78 19.63 -1.21
CA ARG A 606 24.11 19.91 -2.50
C ARG A 606 24.27 18.76 -3.51
N ALA A 607 25.43 18.11 -3.54
CA ALA A 607 25.65 17.02 -4.48
C ALA A 607 24.83 15.78 -4.10
N LEU A 608 24.68 15.51 -2.80
CA LEU A 608 23.80 14.45 -2.29
C LEU A 608 22.33 14.73 -2.66
N VAL A 609 21.84 15.93 -2.34
CA VAL A 609 20.46 16.35 -2.61
C VAL A 609 20.12 16.24 -4.10
N GLU A 610 21.00 16.73 -4.97
CA GLU A 610 20.80 16.68 -6.42
C GLU A 610 20.82 15.25 -6.96
N SER A 611 21.72 14.40 -6.45
CA SER A 611 21.80 12.99 -6.87
C SER A 611 20.59 12.17 -6.43
N LEU A 612 20.02 12.48 -5.26
CA LEU A 612 18.82 11.82 -4.71
C LEU A 612 17.51 12.44 -5.22
N ARG A 613 17.56 13.33 -6.21
CA ARG A 613 16.38 13.87 -6.89
C ARG A 613 16.00 13.08 -8.15
N GLU A 614 16.94 12.30 -8.68
CA GLU A 614 16.68 11.43 -9.84
C GLU A 614 15.65 10.34 -9.48
N PRO A 615 14.60 10.10 -10.30
CA PRO A 615 13.60 9.07 -10.00
C PRO A 615 14.23 7.68 -9.89
N ARG A 616 13.95 6.98 -8.78
CA ARG A 616 14.37 5.59 -8.50
C ARG A 616 13.30 4.90 -7.67
N LEU A 617 13.39 3.57 -7.55
CA LEU A 617 12.48 2.82 -6.69
C LEU A 617 12.79 3.08 -5.20
N GLU A 618 11.74 3.23 -4.41
CA GLU A 618 11.75 3.25 -2.94
C GLU A 618 10.84 2.14 -2.40
N ARG A 619 11.25 1.50 -1.31
CA ARG A 619 10.53 0.39 -0.67
C ARG A 619 9.50 0.89 0.36
N PHE A 620 8.32 0.27 0.33
CA PHE A 620 7.17 0.54 1.22
C PHE A 620 6.52 -0.78 1.68
N ILE A 621 6.87 -1.26 2.87
CA ILE A 621 6.32 -2.48 3.47
C ILE A 621 5.25 -2.08 4.51
N GLY A 622 3.98 -2.31 4.20
CA GLY A 622 2.91 -2.01 5.16
C GLY A 622 2.81 -3.05 6.28
N VAL A 623 1.58 -3.21 6.79
CA VAL A 623 1.24 -4.27 7.75
C VAL A 623 1.19 -5.64 7.08
N ILE A 624 1.16 -5.64 5.74
CA ILE A 624 1.27 -6.79 4.87
C ILE A 624 2.64 -6.76 4.18
N TYR A 625 3.30 -7.91 4.10
CA TYR A 625 4.51 -8.09 3.29
C TYR A 625 4.40 -9.32 2.40
N ARG A 626 4.67 -9.16 1.11
CA ARG A 626 4.64 -10.22 0.10
C ARG A 626 5.99 -10.30 -0.63
N PRO A 627 6.97 -11.05 -0.10
CA PRO A 627 8.30 -11.19 -0.71
C PRO A 627 8.23 -11.59 -2.19
N ASP A 628 7.37 -12.54 -2.54
CA ASP A 628 7.27 -13.09 -3.90
C ASP A 628 6.74 -12.10 -4.95
N SER A 629 6.24 -10.95 -4.51
CA SER A 629 5.73 -9.87 -5.37
C SER A 629 6.31 -8.51 -5.00
N GLU A 630 7.43 -8.48 -4.26
CA GLU A 630 7.93 -7.27 -3.58
C GLU A 630 8.05 -6.07 -4.53
N ARG A 631 8.57 -6.28 -5.75
CA ARG A 631 8.69 -5.21 -6.75
C ARG A 631 7.36 -4.49 -7.03
N HIS A 632 6.25 -5.23 -7.12
CA HIS A 632 4.96 -4.67 -7.50
C HIS A 632 4.14 -4.21 -6.30
N SER A 633 4.29 -4.91 -5.18
CA SER A 633 3.48 -4.70 -3.98
C SER A 633 4.12 -3.69 -3.01
N HIS A 634 5.44 -3.52 -3.06
CA HIS A 634 6.23 -2.82 -2.05
C HIS A 634 7.30 -1.89 -2.62
N TYR A 635 7.33 -1.63 -3.93
CA TYR A 635 8.18 -0.59 -4.50
C TYR A 635 7.34 0.37 -5.35
N ALA A 636 7.70 1.65 -5.28
CA ALA A 636 7.17 2.69 -6.15
C ALA A 636 8.30 3.65 -6.55
N GLU A 637 8.20 4.26 -7.73
CA GLU A 637 9.12 5.33 -8.12
C GLU A 637 8.95 6.57 -7.23
N ALA A 638 10.07 7.13 -6.79
CA ALA A 638 10.13 8.30 -5.92
C ALA A 638 11.35 9.18 -6.23
N ARG A 639 11.25 10.45 -5.83
CA ARG A 639 12.35 11.44 -5.84
C ARG A 639 12.70 11.76 -4.39
N LEU A 640 13.62 10.99 -3.79
CA LEU A 640 13.82 10.91 -2.33
C LEU A 640 14.07 12.29 -1.68
N SER A 641 14.94 13.11 -2.29
CA SER A 641 15.25 14.47 -1.80
C SER A 641 14.11 15.49 -1.96
N ALA A 642 13.09 15.20 -2.77
CA ALA A 642 11.88 16.01 -2.90
C ALA A 642 10.74 15.49 -2.02
N GLN A 643 10.86 14.24 -1.58
CA GLN A 643 9.92 13.57 -0.69
C GLN A 643 10.20 13.87 0.79
N PHE A 644 11.47 13.91 1.19
CA PHE A 644 11.90 14.09 2.58
C PHE A 644 12.96 15.18 2.73
N ASP A 645 13.02 15.83 3.91
CA ASP A 645 14.12 16.71 4.31
C ASP A 645 15.27 15.94 4.95
N GLY A 646 15.04 14.69 5.36
CA GLY A 646 16.07 13.84 5.92
C GLY A 646 15.71 12.37 5.77
N TYR A 647 16.74 11.51 5.73
CA TYR A 647 16.56 10.07 5.60
C TYR A 647 17.44 9.33 6.58
N VAL A 648 16.81 8.53 7.45
CA VAL A 648 17.48 7.70 8.44
C VAL A 648 17.63 6.29 7.88
N TRP A 649 18.86 5.80 7.83
CA TRP A 649 19.20 4.52 7.22
C TRP A 649 19.66 3.50 8.27
N PHE A 650 19.19 2.27 8.12
CA PHE A 650 19.70 1.08 8.80
C PHE A 650 19.95 0.00 7.76
N ASP A 651 21.18 -0.47 7.60
CA ASP A 651 21.52 -1.44 6.55
C ASP A 651 20.86 -2.81 6.77
N ASN A 652 20.77 -3.23 8.03
CA ASN A 652 20.11 -4.47 8.41
C ASN A 652 19.21 -4.24 9.64
N THR A 653 18.01 -4.80 9.60
CA THR A 653 16.97 -4.55 10.61
C THR A 653 16.31 -5.83 11.13
N HIS A 654 15.60 -5.74 12.25
CA HIS A 654 14.93 -6.88 12.89
C HIS A 654 13.44 -6.62 13.08
N ALA A 655 12.65 -7.70 13.10
CA ALA A 655 11.24 -7.63 13.45
C ALA A 655 11.06 -7.13 14.90
N ILE A 656 10.00 -6.34 15.13
CA ILE A 656 9.54 -5.96 16.47
C ILE A 656 9.21 -7.18 17.34
N THR A 657 9.22 -6.99 18.66
CA THR A 657 8.79 -8.03 19.61
C THR A 657 7.33 -7.80 20.02
N PRO A 658 6.37 -8.61 19.53
CA PRO A 658 4.96 -8.43 19.85
C PRO A 658 4.66 -8.78 21.31
N LEU A 659 3.76 -8.03 21.95
CA LEU A 659 3.24 -8.36 23.28
C LEU A 659 2.24 -9.53 23.18
N SER A 660 2.30 -10.47 24.14
CA SER A 660 1.44 -11.66 24.12
C SER A 660 -0.05 -11.32 24.20
N THR A 661 -0.87 -12.03 23.42
CA THR A 661 -2.33 -11.86 23.35
C THR A 661 -3.14 -12.83 24.22
N ARG A 662 -2.48 -13.71 25.00
CA ARG A 662 -3.16 -14.70 25.85
C ARG A 662 -3.10 -14.32 27.33
N ALA A 663 -4.27 -14.00 27.87
CA ALA A 663 -4.53 -13.92 29.30
C ALA A 663 -4.46 -15.32 29.95
N THR A 664 -3.26 -15.81 30.25
CA THR A 664 -3.05 -16.86 31.26
C THR A 664 -1.56 -16.94 31.61
N GLU A 665 -1.29 -16.76 32.91
CA GLU A 665 0.01 -16.93 33.59
C GLU A 665 1.00 -15.74 33.57
N ARG A 666 0.58 -14.60 34.15
CA ARG A 666 1.28 -13.93 35.28
C ARG A 666 0.37 -12.83 35.86
N SER A 667 0.55 -12.57 37.16
CA SER A 667 -0.19 -11.68 38.07
C SER A 667 -1.19 -10.64 37.51
N VAL A 668 -2.37 -10.61 38.13
CA VAL A 668 -3.44 -9.60 38.00
C VAL A 668 -2.97 -8.23 38.55
N ASP A 669 -2.64 -7.27 37.67
CA ASP A 669 -3.07 -5.85 37.72
C ASP A 669 -2.27 -4.90 36.75
N LEU A 670 -3.02 -4.20 35.87
CA LEU A 670 -2.88 -2.79 35.42
C LEU A 670 -1.80 -2.38 34.38
N TYR A 671 -2.14 -2.47 33.09
CA TYR A 671 -1.49 -1.72 31.99
C TYR A 671 -2.45 -1.59 30.80
N PRO A 672 -2.45 -0.52 29.97
CA PRO A 672 -3.22 -0.50 28.72
C PRO A 672 -3.01 -1.76 27.88
N PHE A 673 -1.83 -2.38 27.88
CA PHE A 673 -1.59 -3.54 27.03
C PHE A 673 -1.91 -4.90 27.68
N GLY A 674 -2.38 -4.92 28.93
CA GLY A 674 -2.99 -6.08 29.58
C GLY A 674 -2.23 -7.41 29.41
N VAL A 675 -0.91 -7.42 29.72
CA VAL A 675 -0.08 -8.62 29.68
C VAL A 675 -0.37 -9.52 30.87
#